data_AF-A0A9D3QGW1-F1
#
_entry.id   AF-A0A9D3QGW1-F1
#
_cell.length_a   1.000
_cell.length_b   1.000
_cell.length_c   1.000
_cell.angle_alpha   90.00
_cell.angle_beta   90.00
_cell.angle_gamma   90.00
#
_symmetry.space_group_name_H-M   'P 1'
#
loop_
_entity.id
_entity.type
_entity.pdbx_description
1 polymer ?
#
loop_
_entity_poly.entity_id
_entity_poly.type
_entity_poly.pdbx_seq_one_letter_code
_entity_poly.pdbx_strand_id
1 'polypeptide(L)'
;MASQTQVMSGTEAGDTGGQVKAHLRASQELLVESLYNVAPLLDHALAAGLLSQENYYEVQAEATPPRRARRLLEVVQAQMDEDQALRFLHCLRSCHKHYPRLHSWLISNTDIKHGPKELQLRAQFAVLCARLGSLVLPVSLQLFSGGSLTQFELEQLQAEPTPYQQTHRLLRSCLSKGERACVCFYQALCSQDAQLAADIDAETQSQAEHCSTRVSSRSDALPSLAGLTEEPISSFPVEESTAGANPLHTGVLQQVAARLGVAAGAGARLNVCELGVALGLPRWAVREWLLEEAGVADGAQLDALVTLFLDKTQDVPRLLSRVAECDPQRVQLSGRGCLLLDLLREAELLLQGGARDRAWPIFSFLAWECVAEAVEEPGEGPGAWGGALHLLRGSERLLRDLHPLQDTLHISPHQEGALYACQPRRLHRVTRFPGLSARVIRRALPAASAPPPAPPAPPHCPYRQVCLSIAHLTRLIQPGGGGGDLSQAPTASIACHARSLLSGRGFRGDAFDAGLRRRVEAVLEWDPVRLGLPGLLALHRDTLTQLQRYLRPSERHAFQLHPDAVHVLGGGAELRWAASVRGPVAIDGGVEEAFGFGTSGPASLLIRLRCRGYEGGRCSRRPSRAACREGPSRDRLHSLLQEQSAWVQGVGCCFRVISSATQCEVKFTYRNRKLSATAERSCEVL
;
A
#
# COMPACT_ATOMS: atom_id res chain seq x y z
N MET A 1 -3.59 -31.21 86.89
CA MET A 1 -4.90 -31.23 86.18
C MET A 1 -5.32 -29.78 86.06
N ALA A 2 -4.96 -29.13 84.94
CA ALA A 2 -5.86 -28.77 83.82
C ALA A 2 -6.88 -27.69 84.25
N SER A 3 -6.95 -26.48 83.67
CA SER A 3 -6.76 -26.11 82.27
C SER A 3 -6.37 -24.65 82.08
N GLN A 4 -5.85 -24.39 80.87
CA GLN A 4 -5.38 -23.14 80.29
C GLN A 4 -6.40 -21.99 80.32
N THR A 5 -5.91 -20.77 80.56
CA THR A 5 -6.46 -19.56 79.93
C THR A 5 -5.28 -18.68 79.54
N GLN A 6 -5.09 -18.55 78.22
CA GLN A 6 -3.98 -17.91 77.56
C GLN A 6 -4.25 -16.40 77.48
N VAL A 7 -3.40 -15.59 78.12
CA VAL A 7 -3.31 -14.15 77.91
C VAL A 7 -2.29 -13.92 76.81
N MET A 8 -2.74 -13.46 75.64
CA MET A 8 -1.86 -12.91 74.60
C MET A 8 -2.11 -11.41 74.45
N SER A 9 -1.02 -10.71 74.66
CA SER A 9 -0.73 -9.30 74.47
C SER A 9 -0.87 -8.81 73.03
N GLY A 10 -1.23 -7.53 72.89
CA GLY A 10 -0.71 -6.63 71.85
C GLY A 10 -1.39 -6.72 70.49
N THR A 11 -2.43 -5.91 70.27
CA THR A 11 -2.88 -5.52 68.93
C THR A 11 -2.24 -4.19 68.58
N GLU A 12 -1.17 -4.21 67.80
CA GLU A 12 -0.66 -3.02 67.13
C GLU A 12 -1.64 -2.63 66.02
N ALA A 13 -2.21 -1.43 66.15
CA ALA A 13 -3.05 -0.81 65.14
C ALA A 13 -2.17 -0.40 63.94
N GLY A 14 -2.31 -1.13 62.83
CA GLY A 14 -1.70 -0.78 61.55
C GLY A 14 -2.28 0.53 61.00
N ASP A 15 -1.40 1.50 60.86
CA ASP A 15 -1.59 2.83 60.26
C ASP A 15 -2.15 2.74 58.83
N THR A 16 -3.48 2.79 58.70
CA THR A 16 -4.21 2.87 57.43
C THR A 16 -4.64 4.30 57.11
N GLY A 17 -4.33 5.26 57.98
CA GLY A 17 -4.78 6.64 57.89
C GLY A 17 -4.27 7.34 56.63
N GLY A 18 -2.98 7.26 56.31
CA GLY A 18 -2.37 8.06 55.22
C GLY A 18 -2.60 7.59 53.77
N GLN A 19 -3.40 6.56 53.53
CA GLN A 19 -3.46 5.91 52.20
C GLN A 19 -4.33 6.66 51.19
N VAL A 20 -5.35 7.38 51.63
CA VAL A 20 -6.40 7.89 50.72
C VAL A 20 -6.00 9.22 50.10
N LYS A 21 -5.48 10.16 50.90
CA LYS A 21 -4.90 11.39 50.33
C LYS A 21 -3.69 11.10 49.46
N ALA A 22 -2.85 10.14 49.84
CA ALA A 22 -1.73 9.67 49.00
C ALA A 22 -2.23 9.10 47.65
N HIS A 23 -3.30 8.30 47.67
CA HIS A 23 -3.89 7.74 46.46
C HIS A 23 -4.53 8.81 45.55
N LEU A 24 -5.23 9.78 46.13
CA LEU A 24 -5.78 10.94 45.39
C LEU A 24 -4.66 11.79 44.78
N ARG A 25 -3.53 11.93 45.48
CA ARG A 25 -2.35 12.66 44.99
C ARG A 25 -1.65 11.91 43.86
N ALA A 26 -1.46 10.60 44.00
CA ALA A 26 -0.89 9.75 42.96
C ALA A 26 -1.75 9.73 41.70
N SER A 27 -3.08 9.87 41.83
CA SER A 27 -4.04 9.88 40.73
C SER A 27 -4.40 11.29 40.24
N GLN A 28 -3.66 12.34 40.65
CA GLN A 28 -4.05 13.74 40.40
C GLN A 28 -4.18 14.06 38.91
N GLU A 29 -3.26 13.61 38.07
CA GLU A 29 -3.31 13.89 36.61
C GLU A 29 -4.54 13.27 35.96
N LEU A 30 -4.82 12.01 36.28
CA LEU A 30 -5.99 11.28 35.80
C LEU A 30 -7.31 11.94 36.25
N LEU A 31 -7.38 12.39 37.51
CA LEU A 31 -8.55 13.09 38.03
C LEU A 31 -8.74 14.46 37.35
N VAL A 32 -7.68 15.23 37.14
CA VAL A 32 -7.75 16.53 36.46
C VAL A 32 -8.22 16.39 35.00
N GLU A 33 -7.76 15.37 34.30
CA GLU A 33 -8.19 15.10 32.91
C GLU A 33 -9.62 14.57 32.83
N SER A 34 -10.09 13.87 33.86
CA SER A 34 -11.40 13.22 33.86
C SER A 34 -12.52 14.07 34.46
N LEU A 35 -12.21 15.05 35.30
CA LEU A 35 -13.17 15.96 35.94
C LEU A 35 -13.52 17.16 35.03
N TYR A 36 -14.04 16.88 33.83
CA TYR A 36 -14.42 17.91 32.85
C TYR A 36 -15.64 18.76 33.28
N ASN A 37 -16.46 18.26 34.21
CA ASN A 37 -17.56 19.00 34.83
C ASN A 37 -17.53 18.84 36.35
N VAL A 38 -17.00 19.85 37.05
CA VAL A 38 -16.75 19.80 38.50
C VAL A 38 -18.00 20.18 39.33
N ALA A 39 -19.02 20.81 38.71
CA ALA A 39 -20.19 21.34 39.42
C ALA A 39 -20.99 20.27 40.21
N PRO A 40 -21.35 19.10 39.63
CA PRO A 40 -22.08 18.07 40.39
C PRO A 40 -21.31 17.57 41.61
N LEU A 41 -19.99 17.47 41.50
CA LEU A 41 -19.13 17.05 42.60
C LEU A 41 -19.03 18.11 43.70
N LEU A 42 -18.96 19.40 43.33
CA LEU A 42 -18.97 20.51 44.29
C LEU A 42 -20.28 20.59 45.06
N ASP A 43 -21.42 20.43 44.38
CA ASP A 43 -22.74 20.44 45.01
C ASP A 43 -22.87 19.30 46.03
N HIS A 44 -22.41 18.10 45.68
CA HIS A 44 -22.42 16.94 46.58
C HIS A 44 -21.44 17.12 47.75
N ALA A 45 -20.24 17.67 47.51
CA ALA A 45 -19.25 17.90 48.55
C ALA A 45 -19.66 19.02 49.52
N LEU A 46 -20.34 20.07 49.05
CA LEU A 46 -20.93 21.12 49.87
C LEU A 46 -22.10 20.57 50.70
N ALA A 47 -23.01 19.80 50.09
CA ALA A 47 -24.13 19.17 50.79
C ALA A 47 -23.68 18.17 51.87
N ALA A 48 -22.56 17.47 51.64
CA ALA A 48 -21.95 16.57 52.61
C ALA A 48 -21.15 17.28 53.72
N GLY A 49 -21.06 18.62 53.69
CA GLY A 49 -20.30 19.41 54.64
C GLY A 49 -18.78 19.23 54.53
N LEU A 50 -18.28 18.75 53.38
CA LEU A 50 -16.85 18.57 53.12
C LEU A 50 -16.18 19.86 52.65
N LEU A 51 -16.93 20.73 51.97
CA LEU A 51 -16.45 22.04 51.53
C LEU A 51 -17.17 23.16 52.27
N SER A 52 -16.43 24.21 52.63
CA SER A 52 -17.02 25.48 53.05
C SER A 52 -17.58 26.23 51.85
N GLN A 53 -18.46 27.19 52.12
CA GLN A 53 -19.01 28.06 51.08
C GLN A 53 -17.92 28.90 50.40
N GLU A 54 -16.86 29.26 51.14
CA GLU A 54 -15.69 29.97 50.60
C GLU A 54 -14.90 29.09 49.62
N ASN A 55 -14.61 27.83 49.98
CA ASN A 55 -13.92 26.88 49.10
C ASN A 55 -14.72 26.61 47.81
N TYR A 56 -16.04 26.56 47.91
CA TYR A 56 -16.92 26.37 46.76
C TYR A 56 -16.75 27.50 45.73
N TYR A 57 -16.82 28.76 46.18
CA TYR A 57 -16.66 29.90 45.29
C TYR A 57 -15.23 30.04 44.75
N GLU A 58 -14.23 29.69 45.56
CA GLU A 58 -12.83 29.70 45.14
C GLU A 58 -12.57 28.71 44.00
N VAL A 59 -13.07 27.48 44.09
CA VAL A 59 -12.96 26.51 43.00
C VAL A 59 -13.75 26.96 41.78
N GLN A 60 -14.93 27.55 41.97
CA GLN A 60 -15.78 28.02 40.86
C GLN A 60 -15.18 29.20 40.10
N ALA A 61 -14.40 30.05 40.77
CA ALA A 61 -13.75 31.23 40.19
C ALA A 61 -12.68 30.88 39.13
N GLU A 62 -12.15 29.66 39.13
CA GLU A 62 -11.17 29.23 38.14
C GLU A 62 -11.74 29.16 36.73
N ALA A 63 -10.95 29.63 35.75
CA ALA A 63 -11.45 29.87 34.39
C ALA A 63 -11.68 28.59 33.57
N THR A 64 -10.89 27.54 33.79
CA THR A 64 -10.93 26.31 32.97
C THR A 64 -11.26 25.08 33.82
N PRO A 65 -11.99 24.09 33.27
CA PRO A 65 -12.32 22.86 34.02
C PRO A 65 -11.12 22.13 34.62
N PRO A 66 -9.96 22.01 33.94
CA PRO A 66 -8.76 21.41 34.54
C PRO A 66 -8.21 22.23 35.71
N ARG A 67 -8.28 23.57 35.65
CA ARG A 67 -7.88 24.43 36.77
C ARG A 67 -8.83 24.32 37.95
N ARG A 68 -10.14 24.24 37.71
CA ARG A 68 -11.15 23.95 38.73
C ARG A 68 -10.88 22.61 39.42
N ALA A 69 -10.61 21.56 38.64
CA ALA A 69 -10.31 20.24 39.17
C ALA A 69 -9.01 20.24 40.00
N ARG A 70 -7.95 20.93 39.55
CA ARG A 70 -6.71 21.11 40.33
C ARG A 70 -6.97 21.85 41.64
N ARG A 71 -7.68 22.97 41.59
CA ARG A 71 -7.99 23.77 42.77
C ARG A 71 -8.81 22.98 43.79
N LEU A 72 -9.80 22.20 43.33
CA LEU A 72 -10.57 21.30 44.18
C LEU A 72 -9.67 20.26 44.87
N LEU A 73 -8.77 19.62 44.12
CA LEU A 73 -7.85 18.63 44.68
C LEU A 73 -6.83 19.27 45.63
N GLU A 74 -6.39 20.52 45.39
CA GLU A 74 -5.56 21.29 46.33
C GLU A 74 -6.29 21.52 47.65
N VAL A 75 -7.58 21.93 47.62
CA VAL A 75 -8.40 22.10 48.82
C VAL A 75 -8.55 20.78 49.59
N VAL A 76 -8.82 19.67 48.88
CA VAL A 76 -8.90 18.33 49.49
C VAL A 76 -7.58 17.94 50.15
N GLN A 77 -6.44 18.23 49.52
CA GLN A 77 -5.13 17.89 50.08
C GLN A 77 -4.74 18.81 51.25
N ALA A 78 -5.09 20.09 51.20
CA ALA A 78 -4.67 21.08 52.20
C ALA A 78 -5.58 21.11 53.43
N GLN A 79 -6.90 20.95 53.27
CA GLN A 79 -7.87 21.25 54.31
C GLN A 79 -8.63 20.02 54.85
N MET A 80 -8.66 18.91 54.11
CA MET A 80 -9.38 17.70 54.56
C MET A 80 -8.48 16.76 55.35
N ASP A 81 -9.00 16.18 56.43
CA ASP A 81 -8.41 15.01 57.08
C ASP A 81 -8.68 13.72 56.26
N GLU A 82 -8.15 12.58 56.69
CA GLU A 82 -8.27 11.32 55.93
C GLU A 82 -9.72 10.78 55.93
N ASP A 83 -10.48 11.00 57.00
CA ASP A 83 -11.90 10.64 57.07
C ASP A 83 -12.76 11.50 56.15
N GLN A 84 -12.41 12.77 55.99
CA GLN A 84 -13.02 13.70 55.05
C GLN A 84 -12.59 13.37 53.60
N ALA A 85 -11.33 12.97 53.37
CA ALA A 85 -10.85 12.52 52.07
C ALA A 85 -11.54 11.21 51.62
N LEU A 86 -11.80 10.28 52.54
CA LEU A 86 -12.62 9.09 52.30
C LEU A 86 -14.06 9.44 51.91
N ARG A 87 -14.67 10.36 52.65
CA ARG A 87 -16.02 10.86 52.33
C ARG A 87 -16.05 11.61 50.99
N PHE A 88 -14.98 12.32 50.63
CA PHE A 88 -14.82 12.94 49.32
C PHE A 88 -14.74 11.89 48.21
N LEU A 89 -13.97 10.82 48.39
CA LEU A 89 -13.92 9.69 47.45
C LEU A 89 -15.30 9.04 47.27
N HIS A 90 -16.09 8.92 48.35
CA HIS A 90 -17.48 8.45 48.26
C HIS A 90 -18.38 9.41 47.47
N CYS A 91 -18.20 10.73 47.62
CA CYS A 91 -18.90 11.73 46.81
C CYS A 91 -18.54 11.57 45.32
N LEU A 92 -17.27 11.35 45.02
CA LEU A 92 -16.79 11.12 43.66
C LEU A 92 -17.39 9.82 43.06
N ARG A 93 -17.49 8.75 43.85
CA ARG A 93 -18.19 7.50 43.48
C ARG A 93 -19.68 7.73 43.24
N SER A 94 -20.34 8.55 44.06
CA SER A 94 -21.76 8.87 43.90
C SER A 94 -22.01 9.63 42.60
N CYS A 95 -21.03 10.43 42.16
CA CYS A 95 -21.05 11.18 40.90
C CYS A 95 -20.54 10.38 39.69
N HIS A 96 -20.29 9.07 39.78
CA HIS A 96 -19.67 8.28 38.70
C HIS A 96 -20.38 8.37 37.34
N LYS A 97 -21.71 8.59 37.32
CA LYS A 97 -22.50 8.77 36.09
C LYS A 97 -22.05 9.98 35.27
N HIS A 98 -21.47 10.99 35.92
CA HIS A 98 -20.93 12.18 35.28
C HIS A 98 -19.48 11.97 34.80
N TYR A 99 -18.80 10.92 35.25
CA TYR A 99 -17.38 10.68 34.94
C TYR A 99 -17.15 9.26 34.38
N PRO A 100 -17.58 8.96 33.13
CA PRO A 100 -17.43 7.62 32.55
C PRO A 100 -15.97 7.14 32.52
N ARG A 101 -15.02 8.07 32.35
CA ARG A 101 -13.57 7.79 32.34
C ARG A 101 -13.04 7.29 33.68
N LEU A 102 -13.69 7.69 34.79
CA LEU A 102 -13.33 7.25 36.14
C LEU A 102 -14.10 6.00 36.56
N HIS A 103 -14.97 5.44 35.72
CA HIS A 103 -15.86 4.37 36.16
C HIS A 103 -15.11 3.10 36.61
N SER A 104 -14.11 2.67 35.84
CA SER A 104 -13.24 1.55 36.23
C SER A 104 -12.43 1.88 37.48
N TRP A 105 -11.81 3.07 37.53
CA TRP A 105 -11.01 3.55 38.65
C TRP A 105 -11.81 3.65 39.96
N LEU A 106 -13.07 4.10 39.90
CA LEU A 106 -13.95 4.26 41.06
C LEU A 106 -14.46 2.92 41.61
N ILE A 107 -14.55 1.89 40.76
CA ILE A 107 -15.05 0.54 41.10
C ILE A 107 -13.92 -0.36 41.64
N SER A 108 -12.72 -0.30 41.05
CA SER A 108 -11.58 -1.07 41.52
C SER A 108 -10.82 -0.30 42.59
N ASN A 109 -10.96 -0.68 43.85
CA ASN A 109 -10.27 -0.06 44.99
C ASN A 109 -8.75 -0.37 45.05
N THR A 110 -8.09 -0.52 43.90
CA THR A 110 -6.69 -0.94 43.75
C THR A 110 -6.04 -0.21 42.58
N ASP A 111 -4.74 0.09 42.73
CA ASP A 111 -3.86 0.78 41.77
C ASP A 111 -4.24 0.65 40.29
N ILE A 112 -4.12 1.77 39.58
CA ILE A 112 -4.40 1.91 38.15
C ILE A 112 -3.71 0.76 37.40
N LYS A 113 -4.49 -0.26 37.03
CA LYS A 113 -4.01 -1.30 36.12
C LYS A 113 -3.96 -0.66 34.74
N HIS A 114 -2.84 -0.01 34.44
CA HIS A 114 -2.48 0.30 33.07
C HIS A 114 -2.55 -0.99 32.28
N GLY A 115 -3.26 -0.96 31.16
CA GLY A 115 -3.36 -2.13 30.32
C GLY A 115 -1.99 -2.49 29.72
N PRO A 116 -1.81 -3.74 29.28
CA PRO A 116 -0.52 -4.20 28.77
C PRO A 116 -0.05 -3.36 27.58
N LYS A 117 -0.95 -2.91 26.69
CA LYS A 117 -0.57 -2.07 25.55
C LYS A 117 -0.29 -0.63 25.93
N GLU A 118 -0.92 -0.09 26.97
CA GLU A 118 -0.59 1.23 27.50
C GLU A 118 0.81 1.24 28.13
N LEU A 119 1.16 0.22 28.93
CA LEU A 119 2.51 0.05 29.48
C LEU A 119 3.54 -0.12 28.37
N GLN A 120 3.21 -0.93 27.36
CA GLN A 120 4.06 -1.13 26.19
C GLN A 120 4.29 0.19 25.43
N LEU A 121 3.23 0.97 25.20
CA LEU A 121 3.33 2.25 24.49
C LEU A 121 4.17 3.27 25.25
N ARG A 122 4.10 3.28 26.59
CA ARG A 122 4.95 4.12 27.44
C ARG A 122 6.42 3.71 27.35
N ALA A 123 6.70 2.40 27.39
CA ALA A 123 8.06 1.89 27.29
C ALA A 123 8.70 2.21 25.92
N GLN A 124 7.90 2.14 24.86
CA GLN A 124 8.34 2.35 23.48
C GLN A 124 8.24 3.81 23.01
N PHE A 125 7.84 4.74 23.89
CA PHE A 125 7.43 6.09 23.48
C PHE A 125 8.53 6.83 22.69
N ALA A 126 9.78 6.77 23.15
CA ALA A 126 10.90 7.44 22.50
C ALA A 126 11.27 6.79 21.15
N VAL A 127 11.28 5.45 21.10
CA VAL A 127 11.56 4.68 19.88
C VAL A 127 10.51 4.95 18.81
N LEU A 128 9.23 4.94 19.20
CA LEU A 128 8.12 5.26 18.31
C LEU A 128 8.23 6.70 17.80
N CYS A 129 8.55 7.69 18.65
CA CYS A 129 8.77 9.06 18.18
C CYS A 129 9.88 9.19 17.13
N ALA A 130 10.94 8.38 17.23
CA ALA A 130 12.03 8.38 16.27
C ALA A 130 11.71 7.60 14.98
N ARG A 131 10.95 6.50 15.07
CA ARG A 131 10.76 5.55 13.96
C ARG A 131 9.44 5.69 13.20
N LEU A 132 8.39 6.29 13.79
CA LEU A 132 7.08 6.39 13.11
C LEU A 132 7.17 7.26 11.85
N GLY A 133 7.90 8.36 11.90
CA GLY A 133 8.20 9.21 10.73
C GLY A 133 6.94 9.54 9.91
N SER A 134 6.96 9.18 8.62
CA SER A 134 5.85 9.42 7.69
C SER A 134 4.60 8.56 7.94
N LEU A 135 4.67 7.51 8.78
CA LEU A 135 3.52 6.67 9.13
C LEU A 135 2.53 7.36 10.07
N VAL A 136 2.90 8.49 10.69
CA VAL A 136 2.04 9.21 11.64
C VAL A 136 0.70 9.63 11.03
N LEU A 137 0.69 10.05 9.77
CA LEU A 137 -0.53 10.51 9.10
C LEU A 137 -1.46 9.35 8.69
N PRO A 138 -0.99 8.28 8.01
CA PRO A 138 -1.80 7.09 7.77
C PRO A 138 -2.37 6.46 9.04
N VAL A 139 -1.56 6.32 10.09
CA VAL A 139 -1.99 5.75 11.38
C VAL A 139 -3.04 6.65 12.05
N SER A 140 -2.85 7.97 12.05
CA SER A 140 -3.84 8.89 12.63
C SER A 140 -5.16 8.94 11.85
N LEU A 141 -5.13 8.87 10.52
CA LEU A 141 -6.34 8.77 9.70
C LEU A 141 -7.12 7.49 9.97
N GLN A 142 -6.42 6.37 10.14
CA GLN A 142 -7.05 5.11 10.49
C GLN A 142 -7.65 5.15 11.90
N LEU A 143 -6.95 5.72 12.87
CA LEU A 143 -7.48 5.91 14.22
C LEU A 143 -8.70 6.84 14.25
N PHE A 144 -8.71 7.88 13.41
CA PHE A 144 -9.88 8.74 13.22
C PHE A 144 -11.06 7.95 12.63
N SER A 145 -10.82 7.17 11.57
CA SER A 145 -11.87 6.32 10.95
C SER A 145 -12.43 5.28 11.93
N GLY A 146 -11.59 4.77 12.84
CA GLY A 146 -11.98 3.85 13.91
C GLY A 146 -12.57 4.53 15.16
N GLY A 147 -12.79 5.85 15.13
CA GLY A 147 -13.35 6.63 16.24
C GLY A 147 -12.44 6.75 17.46
N SER A 148 -11.17 6.39 17.33
CA SER A 148 -10.16 6.50 18.40
C SER A 148 -9.59 7.91 18.48
N LEU A 149 -9.53 8.66 17.38
CA LEU A 149 -9.25 10.10 17.34
C LEU A 149 -10.51 10.88 16.94
N THR A 150 -10.65 12.08 17.49
CA THR A 150 -11.66 13.06 17.08
C THR A 150 -11.12 13.92 15.93
N GLN A 151 -12.02 14.59 15.21
CA GLN A 151 -11.63 15.51 14.13
C GLN A 151 -10.69 16.61 14.64
N PHE A 152 -11.00 17.18 15.81
CA PHE A 152 -10.18 18.23 16.42
C PHE A 152 -8.75 17.76 16.75
N GLU A 153 -8.59 16.54 17.27
CA GLU A 153 -7.26 15.99 17.56
C GLU A 153 -6.48 15.68 16.29
N LEU A 154 -7.16 15.24 15.23
CA LEU A 154 -6.54 15.02 13.93
C LEU A 154 -6.06 16.34 13.31
N GLU A 155 -6.87 17.40 13.38
CA GLU A 155 -6.49 18.74 12.93
C GLU A 155 -5.30 19.29 13.74
N GLN A 156 -5.31 19.12 15.07
CA GLN A 156 -4.19 19.49 15.92
C GLN A 156 -2.92 18.71 15.62
N LEU A 157 -3.04 17.42 15.30
CA LEU A 157 -1.90 16.60 14.89
C LEU A 157 -1.35 17.12 13.56
N GLN A 158 -2.20 17.34 12.56
CA GLN A 158 -1.79 17.83 11.23
C GLN A 158 -1.18 19.24 11.26
N ALA A 159 -1.54 20.05 12.26
CA ALA A 159 -0.96 21.38 12.46
C ALA A 159 0.48 21.38 13.02
N GLU A 160 0.97 20.25 13.55
CA GLU A 160 2.35 20.16 14.04
C GLU A 160 3.36 20.16 12.88
N PRO A 161 4.45 20.96 12.96
CA PRO A 161 5.30 21.23 11.82
C PRO A 161 6.30 20.11 11.48
N THR A 162 6.54 19.16 12.40
CA THR A 162 7.49 18.07 12.19
C THR A 162 6.85 16.70 12.43
N PRO A 163 7.24 15.64 11.69
CA PRO A 163 6.74 14.28 11.91
C PRO A 163 6.98 13.77 13.34
N TYR A 164 8.07 14.21 13.97
CA TYR A 164 8.38 13.91 15.36
C TYR A 164 7.33 14.50 16.32
N GLN A 165 6.98 15.78 16.16
CA GLN A 165 5.96 16.44 16.99
C GLN A 165 4.56 15.87 16.73
N GLN A 166 4.25 15.57 15.47
CA GLN A 166 3.02 14.86 15.08
C GLN A 166 2.92 13.51 15.82
N THR A 167 4.01 12.73 15.80
CA THR A 167 4.07 11.41 16.44
C THR A 167 3.93 11.54 17.95
N HIS A 168 4.67 12.46 18.55
CA HIS A 168 4.59 12.73 19.97
C HIS A 168 3.16 13.12 20.41
N ARG A 169 2.48 13.99 19.65
CA ARG A 169 1.08 14.37 19.92
C ARG A 169 0.12 13.20 19.73
N LEU A 170 0.32 12.37 18.71
CA LEU A 170 -0.46 11.15 18.48
C LEU A 170 -0.36 10.19 19.67
N LEU A 171 0.86 9.86 20.09
CA LEU A 171 1.11 8.91 21.18
C LEU A 171 0.54 9.42 22.51
N ARG A 172 0.68 10.72 22.82
CA ARG A 172 0.05 11.31 24.02
C ARG A 172 -1.47 11.24 23.98
N SER A 173 -2.06 11.42 22.81
CA SER A 173 -3.52 11.31 22.64
C SER A 173 -4.00 9.87 22.82
N CYS A 174 -3.21 8.87 22.40
CA CYS A 174 -3.51 7.47 22.65
C CYS A 174 -3.38 7.12 24.14
N LEU A 175 -2.30 7.59 24.80
CA LEU A 175 -2.09 7.35 26.23
C LEU A 175 -3.17 8.01 27.11
N SER A 176 -3.60 9.24 26.81
CA SER A 176 -4.65 9.92 27.57
C SER A 176 -6.04 9.27 27.41
N LYS A 177 -6.24 8.48 26.35
CA LYS A 177 -7.46 7.71 26.10
C LYS A 177 -7.43 6.28 26.65
N GLY A 178 -6.28 5.85 27.17
CA GLY A 178 -6.08 4.56 27.83
C GLY A 178 -5.94 3.36 26.90
N GLU A 179 -6.00 2.16 27.49
CA GLU A 179 -5.67 0.88 26.84
C GLU A 179 -6.35 0.68 25.48
N ARG A 180 -7.65 0.96 25.36
CA ARG A 180 -8.39 0.74 24.11
C ARG A 180 -7.80 1.55 22.95
N ALA A 181 -7.41 2.81 23.19
CA ALA A 181 -6.80 3.63 22.16
C ALA A 181 -5.37 3.15 21.84
N CYS A 182 -4.63 2.66 22.84
CA CYS A 182 -3.31 2.06 22.65
C CYS A 182 -3.39 0.76 21.80
N VAL A 183 -4.40 -0.08 22.04
CA VAL A 183 -4.68 -1.28 21.21
C VAL A 183 -4.98 -0.88 19.77
N CYS A 184 -5.88 0.10 19.57
CA CYS A 184 -6.20 0.60 18.24
C CYS A 184 -4.96 1.19 17.54
N PHE A 185 -4.05 1.84 18.29
CA PHE A 185 -2.80 2.36 17.74
C PHE A 185 -1.91 1.25 17.21
N TYR A 186 -1.67 0.19 17.98
CA TYR A 186 -0.87 -0.94 17.51
C TYR A 186 -1.52 -1.68 16.34
N GLN A 187 -2.85 -1.82 16.33
CA GLN A 187 -3.57 -2.39 15.18
C GLN A 187 -3.40 -1.54 13.93
N ALA A 188 -3.56 -0.22 14.06
CA ALA A 188 -3.33 0.72 12.96
C ALA A 188 -1.87 0.64 12.49
N LEU A 189 -0.89 0.64 13.40
CA LEU A 189 0.53 0.48 13.07
C LEU A 189 0.80 -0.83 12.34
N CYS A 190 0.32 -1.98 12.85
CA CYS A 190 0.48 -3.28 12.19
C CYS A 190 -0.12 -3.31 10.79
N SER A 191 -1.27 -2.66 10.59
CA SER A 191 -1.92 -2.62 9.26
C SER A 191 -1.21 -1.72 8.25
N GLN A 192 -0.51 -0.68 8.72
CA GLN A 192 0.26 0.24 7.87
C GLN A 192 1.68 -0.28 7.62
N ASP A 193 2.31 -0.86 8.63
CA ASP A 193 3.66 -1.42 8.59
C ASP A 193 3.82 -2.56 9.61
N ALA A 194 3.41 -3.76 9.20
CA ALA A 194 3.51 -4.96 10.02
C ALA A 194 4.96 -5.27 10.45
N GLN A 195 5.94 -4.86 9.64
CA GLN A 195 7.34 -5.14 9.91
C GLN A 195 7.90 -4.18 10.97
N LEU A 196 7.61 -2.89 10.88
CA LEU A 196 7.97 -1.93 11.93
C LEU A 196 7.31 -2.31 13.27
N ALA A 197 6.06 -2.75 13.25
CA ALA A 197 5.39 -3.24 14.45
C ALA A 197 6.11 -4.45 15.08
N ALA A 198 6.50 -5.43 14.26
CA ALA A 198 7.25 -6.60 14.70
C ALA A 198 8.64 -6.25 15.24
N ASP A 199 9.37 -5.33 14.60
CA ASP A 199 10.69 -4.89 15.05
C ASP A 199 10.61 -4.21 16.43
N ILE A 200 9.60 -3.36 16.62
CA ILE A 200 9.36 -2.64 17.89
C ILE A 200 8.95 -3.62 19.00
N ASP A 201 8.18 -4.66 18.69
CA ASP A 201 7.84 -5.73 19.62
C ASP A 201 9.08 -6.56 20.00
N ALA A 202 9.97 -6.87 19.05
CA ALA A 202 11.20 -7.64 19.28
C ALA A 202 12.25 -6.89 20.14
N GLU A 203 12.40 -5.58 19.93
CA GLU A 203 13.28 -4.74 20.77
C GLU A 203 12.83 -4.72 22.24
N THR A 204 11.52 -4.75 22.46
CA THR A 204 10.94 -4.73 23.82
C THR A 204 11.17 -6.04 24.55
N GLN A 205 11.09 -7.17 23.83
CA GLN A 205 11.43 -8.49 24.37
C GLN A 205 12.92 -8.59 24.72
N SER A 206 13.78 -8.03 23.86
CA SER A 206 15.24 -8.02 24.07
C SER A 206 15.65 -7.16 25.28
N GLN A 207 14.99 -6.02 25.50
CA GLN A 207 15.22 -5.16 26.67
C GLN A 207 14.68 -5.79 27.98
N ALA A 208 13.55 -6.50 27.92
CA ALA A 208 13.01 -7.22 29.07
C ALA A 208 13.94 -8.36 29.54
N GLU A 209 14.55 -9.09 28.60
CA GLU A 209 15.51 -10.16 28.90
C GLU A 209 16.85 -9.63 29.45
N HIS A 210 17.29 -8.44 29.01
CA HIS A 210 18.49 -7.80 29.54
C HIS A 210 18.32 -7.24 30.96
N CYS A 211 17.11 -6.86 31.37
CA CYS A 211 16.84 -6.39 32.73
C CYS A 211 16.74 -7.52 33.77
N SER A 212 16.45 -8.76 33.36
CA SER A 212 16.43 -9.91 34.29
C SER A 212 17.79 -10.54 34.58
N THR A 213 18.87 -10.11 33.90
CA THR A 213 20.17 -10.82 33.93
C THR A 213 21.34 -9.98 34.45
N ARG A 214 21.11 -9.04 35.38
CA ARG A 214 22.21 -8.33 36.07
C ARG A 214 21.97 -8.17 37.57
N VAL A 215 22.19 -9.27 38.29
CA VAL A 215 22.80 -9.23 39.64
C VAL A 215 23.92 -10.26 39.68
N SER A 216 25.13 -9.83 39.34
CA SER A 216 26.38 -10.22 40.03
C SER A 216 27.62 -9.63 39.34
N SER A 217 28.41 -8.94 40.16
CA SER A 217 29.88 -8.84 40.13
C SER A 217 30.56 -7.83 39.21
N ARG A 218 31.01 -6.75 39.89
CA ARG A 218 32.15 -5.86 39.62
C ARG A 218 33.40 -6.56 39.04
N SER A 219 34.13 -5.88 38.16
CA SER A 219 35.49 -5.37 38.45
C SER A 219 35.98 -4.40 37.37
N ASP A 220 36.77 -3.44 37.84
CA ASP A 220 37.34 -2.26 37.18
C ASP A 220 38.26 -2.50 35.98
N ALA A 221 38.28 -1.56 35.03
CA ALA A 221 39.52 -0.96 34.47
C ALA A 221 39.19 0.15 33.45
N LEU A 222 39.55 1.40 33.78
CA LEU A 222 39.87 2.47 32.82
C LEU A 222 41.29 2.23 32.27
N PRO A 223 41.65 2.73 31.07
CA PRO A 223 42.25 4.07 31.04
C PRO A 223 41.89 4.94 29.83
N SER A 224 41.72 6.24 30.10
CA SER A 224 41.92 7.33 29.14
C SER A 224 43.41 7.50 28.81
N LEU A 225 43.74 7.93 27.60
CA LEU A 225 44.72 9.02 27.46
C LEU A 225 44.58 9.79 26.14
N ALA A 226 44.75 11.10 26.30
CA ALA A 226 44.67 12.15 25.32
C ALA A 226 45.86 12.17 24.35
N GLY A 227 45.66 12.81 23.20
CA GLY A 227 46.70 13.15 22.24
C GLY A 227 46.19 14.17 21.23
N LEU A 228 46.07 15.43 21.67
CA LEU A 228 45.90 16.58 20.78
C LEU A 228 47.26 16.94 20.17
N THR A 229 47.32 17.01 18.84
CA THR A 229 48.31 17.79 18.10
C THR A 229 47.62 18.32 16.84
N GLU A 230 47.32 19.62 16.86
CA GLU A 230 47.04 20.43 15.67
C GLU A 230 48.35 20.79 14.96
N GLU A 231 48.25 21.10 13.64
CA GLU A 231 49.10 21.96 12.78
C GLU A 231 49.20 21.35 11.35
N PRO A 232 49.43 22.13 10.28
CA PRO A 232 48.52 23.13 9.73
C PRO A 232 48.31 22.95 8.20
N ILE A 233 47.45 23.80 7.67
CA ILE A 233 46.90 23.84 6.30
C ILE A 233 47.99 23.97 5.21
N SER A 234 47.91 23.12 4.18
CA SER A 234 48.56 23.34 2.87
C SER A 234 47.68 22.80 1.73
N SER A 235 47.30 23.75 0.86
CA SER A 235 46.56 23.71 -0.40
C SER A 235 46.44 22.38 -1.18
N PHE A 236 45.22 22.04 -1.59
CA PHE A 236 44.91 21.18 -2.74
C PHE A 236 43.70 21.70 -3.55
N PRO A 237 43.61 21.34 -4.84
CA PRO A 237 42.76 21.99 -5.84
C PRO A 237 41.33 21.46 -5.84
N VAL A 238 40.48 22.16 -6.59
CA VAL A 238 39.07 21.89 -6.85
C VAL A 238 38.84 20.42 -7.28
N GLU A 239 38.28 19.61 -6.38
CA GLU A 239 37.71 18.29 -6.69
C GLU A 239 36.19 18.31 -6.47
N GLU A 240 35.48 17.78 -7.47
CA GLU A 240 34.04 17.56 -7.47
C GLU A 240 33.62 16.67 -6.28
N SER A 241 32.57 17.08 -5.59
CA SER A 241 31.99 16.37 -4.46
C SER A 241 31.41 15.01 -4.85
N THR A 242 32.20 13.95 -4.75
CA THR A 242 31.69 12.59 -4.48
C THR A 242 31.80 12.34 -2.98
N ALA A 243 30.72 12.59 -2.26
CA ALA A 243 30.61 12.30 -0.83
C ALA A 243 30.76 10.79 -0.56
N GLY A 244 31.58 10.47 0.45
CA GLY A 244 31.88 9.15 1.03
C GLY A 244 30.96 7.97 0.67
N ALA A 245 31.25 7.28 -0.43
CA ALA A 245 30.70 5.95 -0.68
C ALA A 245 31.41 4.93 0.20
N ASN A 246 30.68 4.35 1.15
CA ASN A 246 31.17 3.27 2.02
C ASN A 246 31.58 2.07 1.13
N PRO A 247 32.82 1.57 1.15
CA PRO A 247 33.29 0.54 0.19
C PRO A 247 32.52 -0.78 0.26
N LEU A 248 31.89 -1.06 1.41
CA LEU A 248 30.96 -2.19 1.58
C LEU A 248 29.70 -2.04 0.71
N HIS A 249 29.18 -0.82 0.54
CA HIS A 249 27.99 -0.54 -0.25
C HIS A 249 28.21 -0.87 -1.73
N THR A 250 29.36 -0.44 -2.28
CA THR A 250 29.74 -0.68 -3.66
C THR A 250 29.83 -2.18 -3.98
N GLY A 251 30.37 -2.98 -3.06
CA GLY A 251 30.46 -4.43 -3.22
C GLY A 251 29.10 -5.14 -3.22
N VAL A 252 28.17 -4.70 -2.38
CA VAL A 252 26.80 -5.25 -2.32
C VAL A 252 26.03 -4.86 -3.58
N LEU A 253 26.09 -3.60 -4.00
CA LEU A 253 25.43 -3.12 -5.20
C LEU A 253 25.87 -3.90 -6.45
N GLN A 254 27.18 -4.15 -6.59
CA GLN A 254 27.70 -4.91 -7.73
C GLN A 254 27.18 -6.35 -7.75
N GLN A 255 27.05 -7.00 -6.59
CA GLN A 255 26.46 -8.34 -6.50
C GLN A 255 24.98 -8.35 -6.87
N VAL A 256 24.21 -7.38 -6.38
CA VAL A 256 22.79 -7.23 -6.70
C VAL A 256 22.61 -6.97 -8.20
N ALA A 257 23.37 -6.05 -8.77
CA ALA A 257 23.33 -5.73 -10.20
C ALA A 257 23.69 -6.94 -11.08
N ALA A 258 24.73 -7.68 -10.71
CA ALA A 258 25.13 -8.89 -11.43
C ALA A 258 24.04 -9.98 -11.40
N ARG A 259 23.35 -10.15 -10.26
CA ARG A 259 22.25 -11.12 -10.12
C ARG A 259 21.02 -10.75 -10.94
N LEU A 260 20.70 -9.46 -11.00
CA LEU A 260 19.56 -8.95 -11.77
C LEU A 260 19.87 -8.78 -13.26
N GLY A 261 21.13 -8.97 -13.67
CA GLY A 261 21.57 -8.77 -15.06
C GLY A 261 21.56 -7.30 -15.50
N VAL A 262 21.69 -6.36 -14.57
CA VAL A 262 21.73 -4.93 -14.86
C VAL A 262 23.14 -4.57 -15.32
N ALA A 263 23.32 -4.39 -16.62
CA ALA A 263 24.60 -3.95 -17.18
C ALA A 263 24.80 -2.44 -16.96
N ALA A 264 26.03 -2.03 -16.65
CA ALA A 264 26.39 -0.62 -16.54
C ALA A 264 26.09 0.10 -17.88
N GLY A 265 25.21 1.12 -17.83
CA GLY A 265 24.80 1.89 -19.01
C GLY A 265 23.64 1.30 -19.82
N ALA A 266 23.04 0.18 -19.41
CA ALA A 266 21.79 -0.27 -20.01
C ALA A 266 20.64 0.72 -19.70
N GLY A 267 19.78 0.97 -20.69
CA GLY A 267 18.60 1.83 -20.53
C GLY A 267 17.66 1.33 -19.42
N ALA A 268 16.73 2.17 -18.97
CA ALA A 268 15.86 1.89 -17.83
C ALA A 268 14.89 0.73 -18.11
N ARG A 269 15.28 -0.48 -17.71
CA ARG A 269 14.54 -1.74 -17.93
C ARG A 269 14.04 -2.34 -16.62
N LEU A 270 14.52 -1.88 -15.47
CA LEU A 270 14.17 -2.43 -14.17
C LEU A 270 12.97 -1.68 -13.57
N ASN A 271 11.98 -2.44 -13.14
CA ASN A 271 10.91 -1.97 -12.28
C ASN A 271 11.37 -2.04 -10.82
N VAL A 272 12.08 -0.99 -10.39
CA VAL A 272 12.67 -0.89 -9.06
C VAL A 272 11.61 -0.87 -7.94
N CYS A 273 10.40 -0.36 -8.23
CA CYS A 273 9.27 -0.45 -7.29
C CYS A 273 8.88 -1.91 -7.02
N GLU A 274 8.76 -2.73 -8.07
CA GLU A 274 8.44 -4.15 -7.92
C GLU A 274 9.58 -4.94 -7.29
N LEU A 275 10.81 -4.58 -7.61
CA LEU A 275 11.97 -5.13 -6.92
C LEU A 275 11.91 -4.83 -5.42
N GLY A 276 11.70 -3.57 -5.03
CA GLY A 276 11.62 -3.20 -3.62
C GLY A 276 10.52 -3.95 -2.87
N VAL A 277 9.34 -4.12 -3.48
CA VAL A 277 8.27 -4.95 -2.91
C VAL A 277 8.69 -6.42 -2.80
N ALA A 278 9.37 -6.97 -3.82
CA ALA A 278 9.87 -8.33 -3.77
C ALA A 278 10.95 -8.54 -2.68
N LEU A 279 11.70 -7.48 -2.35
CA LEU A 279 12.65 -7.48 -1.23
C LEU A 279 11.97 -7.35 0.14
N GLY A 280 10.66 -7.09 0.17
CA GLY A 280 9.88 -6.93 1.40
C GLY A 280 9.79 -5.49 1.90
N LEU A 281 10.19 -4.50 1.11
CA LEU A 281 9.99 -3.10 1.45
C LEU A 281 8.55 -2.67 1.11
N PRO A 282 7.91 -1.85 1.95
CA PRO A 282 6.58 -1.34 1.63
C PRO A 282 6.66 -0.44 0.39
N ARG A 283 5.73 -0.64 -0.55
CA ARG A 283 5.78 0.07 -1.85
C ARG A 283 5.80 1.59 -1.68
N TRP A 284 5.07 2.12 -0.72
CA TRP A 284 5.04 3.57 -0.48
C TRP A 284 6.42 4.10 -0.09
N ALA A 285 7.20 3.37 0.72
CA ALA A 285 8.54 3.81 1.11
C ALA A 285 9.53 3.76 -0.05
N VAL A 286 9.47 2.70 -0.87
CA VAL A 286 10.27 2.61 -2.10
C VAL A 286 9.93 3.77 -3.04
N ARG A 287 8.65 4.11 -3.15
CA ARG A 287 8.19 5.26 -3.94
C ARG A 287 8.70 6.58 -3.35
N GLU A 288 8.56 6.85 -2.06
CA GLU A 288 9.04 8.11 -1.49
C GLU A 288 10.55 8.28 -1.69
N TRP A 289 11.33 7.25 -1.38
CA TRP A 289 12.78 7.30 -1.50
C TRP A 289 13.27 7.57 -2.92
N LEU A 290 12.69 6.87 -3.90
CA LEU A 290 13.04 7.10 -5.30
C LEU A 290 12.65 8.52 -5.78
N LEU A 291 11.87 9.34 -5.02
CA LEU A 291 11.43 10.68 -5.47
C LEU A 291 12.49 11.69 -5.12
N GLU A 292 13.10 11.46 -3.96
CA GLU A 292 13.97 12.41 -3.32
C GLU A 292 15.40 12.26 -3.85
N GLU A 293 15.86 11.03 -4.11
CA GLU A 293 17.30 10.80 -4.26
C GLU A 293 17.75 10.11 -5.56
N ALA A 294 16.85 9.59 -6.40
CA ALA A 294 17.25 8.71 -7.50
C ALA A 294 17.08 9.32 -8.90
N GLY A 295 18.14 9.22 -9.73
CA GLY A 295 18.03 9.45 -11.18
C GLY A 295 17.19 8.37 -11.90
N VAL A 296 16.94 8.51 -13.20
CA VAL A 296 16.02 7.61 -13.96
C VAL A 296 16.67 6.27 -14.34
N ALA A 297 18.00 6.19 -14.34
CA ALA A 297 18.75 5.02 -14.79
C ALA A 297 18.66 3.86 -13.79
N ASP A 298 18.59 2.62 -14.31
CA ASP A 298 18.50 1.40 -13.49
C ASP A 298 19.58 1.33 -12.41
N GLY A 299 20.81 1.73 -12.72
CA GLY A 299 21.93 1.73 -11.77
C GLY A 299 21.70 2.69 -10.59
N ALA A 300 21.31 3.94 -10.86
CA ALA A 300 21.08 4.95 -9.82
C ALA A 300 19.90 4.58 -8.91
N GLN A 301 18.86 3.97 -9.49
CA GLN A 301 17.68 3.58 -8.72
C GLN A 301 17.89 2.28 -7.96
N LEU A 302 18.67 1.36 -8.52
CA LEU A 302 19.09 0.17 -7.79
C LEU A 302 19.97 0.54 -6.60
N ASP A 303 20.89 1.49 -6.79
CA ASP A 303 21.70 2.07 -5.71
C ASP A 303 20.80 2.64 -4.61
N ALA A 304 19.89 3.56 -4.97
CA ALA A 304 18.94 4.14 -4.03
C ALA A 304 18.08 3.07 -3.32
N LEU A 305 17.64 2.02 -4.01
CA LEU A 305 16.87 0.94 -3.40
C LEU A 305 17.72 0.11 -2.41
N VAL A 306 18.97 -0.19 -2.77
CA VAL A 306 19.91 -0.91 -1.90
C VAL A 306 20.21 -0.07 -0.66
N THR A 307 20.46 1.23 -0.82
CA THR A 307 20.64 2.17 0.30
C THR A 307 19.41 2.18 1.20
N LEU A 308 18.21 2.38 0.65
CA LEU A 308 16.95 2.33 1.43
C LEU A 308 16.80 1.02 2.21
N PHE A 309 17.10 -0.12 1.58
CA PHE A 309 17.00 -1.41 2.22
C PHE A 309 17.98 -1.52 3.40
N LEU A 310 19.24 -1.15 3.18
CA LEU A 310 20.30 -1.25 4.19
C LEU A 310 20.07 -0.25 5.33
N ASP A 311 19.60 0.95 5.04
CA ASP A 311 19.26 1.95 6.06
C ASP A 311 18.12 1.47 6.96
N LYS A 312 17.12 0.79 6.39
CA LYS A 312 15.97 0.29 7.16
C LYS A 312 16.24 -1.00 7.92
N THR A 313 17.10 -1.89 7.39
CA THR A 313 17.23 -3.26 7.91
C THR A 313 18.60 -3.59 8.49
N GLN A 314 19.64 -2.88 8.05
CA GLN A 314 21.04 -3.16 8.36
C GLN A 314 21.48 -4.62 8.08
N ASP A 315 20.77 -5.34 7.18
CA ASP A 315 20.94 -6.78 6.96
C ASP A 315 21.30 -7.11 5.50
N VAL A 316 22.61 -7.12 5.22
CA VAL A 316 23.16 -7.45 3.89
C VAL A 316 22.85 -8.90 3.47
N PRO A 317 23.04 -9.94 4.31
CA PRO A 317 22.71 -11.32 3.94
C PRO A 317 21.24 -11.49 3.53
N ARG A 318 20.31 -10.83 4.22
CA ARG A 318 18.88 -10.86 3.86
C ARG A 318 18.61 -10.23 2.51
N LEU A 319 19.23 -9.08 2.21
CA LEU A 319 19.12 -8.45 0.88
C LEU A 319 19.55 -9.42 -0.22
N LEU A 320 20.75 -9.98 -0.10
CA LEU A 320 21.31 -10.87 -1.11
C LEU A 320 20.49 -12.16 -1.28
N SER A 321 19.97 -12.70 -0.17
CA SER A 321 19.07 -13.85 -0.18
C SER A 321 17.77 -13.54 -0.93
N ARG A 322 17.11 -12.41 -0.62
CA ARG A 322 15.88 -12.00 -1.29
C ARG A 322 16.09 -11.69 -2.77
N VAL A 323 17.20 -11.06 -3.15
CA VAL A 323 17.58 -10.85 -4.55
C VAL A 323 17.79 -12.17 -5.27
N ALA A 324 18.41 -13.16 -4.63
CA ALA A 324 18.62 -14.48 -5.21
C ALA A 324 17.31 -15.25 -5.45
N GLU A 325 16.29 -15.00 -4.63
CA GLU A 325 14.94 -15.55 -4.79
C GLU A 325 14.09 -14.79 -5.83
N CYS A 326 14.50 -13.59 -6.24
CA CYS A 326 13.78 -12.79 -7.22
C CYS A 326 13.97 -13.34 -8.63
N ASP A 327 12.87 -13.52 -9.36
CA ASP A 327 12.92 -13.78 -10.80
C ASP A 327 13.18 -12.44 -11.54
N PRO A 328 14.33 -12.27 -12.20
CA PRO A 328 14.67 -11.03 -12.88
C PRO A 328 13.68 -10.67 -13.99
N GLN A 329 13.00 -11.66 -14.60
CA GLN A 329 11.99 -11.37 -15.63
C GLN A 329 10.75 -10.70 -15.07
N ARG A 330 10.45 -10.90 -13.78
CA ARG A 330 9.24 -10.36 -13.14
C ARG A 330 9.39 -8.89 -12.74
N VAL A 331 10.61 -8.48 -12.45
CA VAL A 331 10.96 -7.10 -12.12
C VAL A 331 11.38 -6.30 -13.35
N GLN A 332 11.30 -6.86 -14.56
CA GLN A 332 11.54 -6.11 -15.79
C GLN A 332 10.30 -5.31 -16.22
N LEU A 333 10.57 -4.14 -16.78
CA LEU A 333 9.58 -3.32 -17.48
C LEU A 333 9.21 -3.97 -18.81
N SER A 334 7.96 -3.79 -19.21
CA SER A 334 7.56 -4.13 -20.57
C SER A 334 8.25 -3.22 -21.59
N GLY A 335 8.35 -3.68 -22.84
CA GLY A 335 8.94 -2.88 -23.92
C GLY A 335 8.29 -1.50 -24.06
N ARG A 336 6.98 -1.38 -23.83
CA ARG A 336 6.30 -0.08 -23.81
C ARG A 336 6.77 0.79 -22.63
N GLY A 337 6.87 0.21 -21.44
CA GLY A 337 7.38 0.90 -20.25
C GLY A 337 8.77 1.51 -20.50
N CYS A 338 9.68 0.76 -21.14
CA CYS A 338 10.98 1.27 -21.53
C CYS A 338 10.88 2.47 -22.48
N LEU A 339 10.04 2.37 -23.53
CA LEU A 339 9.85 3.47 -24.50
C LEU A 339 9.26 4.73 -23.84
N LEU A 340 8.39 4.58 -22.85
CA LEU A 340 7.80 5.71 -22.11
C LEU A 340 8.84 6.39 -21.21
N LEU A 341 9.76 5.62 -20.61
CA LEU A 341 10.88 6.17 -19.85
C LEU A 341 11.91 6.86 -20.76
N ASP A 342 12.19 6.30 -21.93
CA ASP A 342 13.05 6.94 -22.93
C ASP A 342 12.46 8.31 -23.36
N LEU A 343 11.13 8.38 -23.51
CA LEU A 343 10.44 9.64 -23.82
C LEU A 343 10.52 10.64 -22.64
N LEU A 344 10.40 10.18 -21.39
CA LEU A 344 10.59 11.04 -20.23
C LEU A 344 12.01 11.60 -20.13
N ARG A 345 13.01 10.78 -20.44
CA ARG A 345 14.40 11.23 -20.52
C ARG A 345 14.60 12.26 -21.63
N GLU A 346 13.94 12.10 -22.78
CA GLU A 346 13.92 13.12 -23.85
C GLU A 346 13.30 14.43 -23.34
N ALA A 347 12.23 14.39 -22.54
CA ALA A 347 11.64 15.57 -21.92
C ALA A 347 12.59 16.25 -20.92
N GLU A 348 13.30 15.47 -20.10
CA GLU A 348 14.28 15.99 -19.15
C GLU A 348 15.40 16.74 -19.88
N LEU A 349 15.96 16.16 -20.96
CA LEU A 349 16.99 16.81 -21.78
C LEU A 349 16.47 18.11 -22.42
N LEU A 350 15.21 18.12 -22.89
CA LEU A 350 14.59 19.33 -23.43
C LEU A 350 14.41 20.42 -22.36
N LEU A 351 14.03 20.04 -21.14
CA LEU A 351 13.89 20.98 -20.02
C LEU A 351 15.24 21.57 -19.59
N GLN A 352 16.28 20.74 -19.50
CA GLN A 352 17.65 21.19 -19.21
C GLN A 352 18.18 22.14 -20.30
N GLY A 353 17.83 21.88 -21.57
CA GLY A 353 18.12 22.75 -22.70
C GLY A 353 17.21 23.99 -22.82
N GLY A 354 16.30 24.24 -21.87
CA GLY A 354 15.38 25.40 -21.88
C GLY A 354 14.21 25.31 -22.86
N ALA A 355 14.03 24.19 -23.57
CA ALA A 355 12.99 23.98 -24.58
C ALA A 355 11.65 23.49 -23.97
N ARG A 356 11.11 24.26 -23.01
CA ARG A 356 9.89 23.88 -22.26
C ARG A 356 8.68 23.59 -23.16
N ASP A 357 8.49 24.36 -24.22
CA ASP A 357 7.37 24.20 -25.15
C ASP A 357 7.42 22.85 -25.90
N ARG A 358 8.61 22.27 -26.09
CA ARG A 358 8.79 20.95 -26.71
C ARG A 358 8.66 19.79 -25.73
N ALA A 359 8.90 20.03 -24.44
CA ALA A 359 8.70 19.04 -23.39
C ALA A 359 7.21 18.87 -23.03
N TRP A 360 6.40 19.92 -23.15
CA TRP A 360 4.97 19.87 -22.80
C TRP A 360 4.15 18.80 -23.55
N PRO A 361 4.32 18.61 -24.87
CA PRO A 361 3.68 17.51 -25.60
C PRO A 361 4.01 16.12 -25.04
N ILE A 362 5.22 15.91 -24.50
CA ILE A 362 5.60 14.63 -23.88
C ILE A 362 4.77 14.40 -22.62
N PHE A 363 4.72 15.36 -21.71
CA PHE A 363 3.90 15.23 -20.50
C PHE A 363 2.42 15.05 -20.80
N SER A 364 1.92 15.75 -21.83
CA SER A 364 0.54 15.59 -22.31
C SER A 364 0.28 14.18 -22.82
N PHE A 365 1.19 13.62 -23.62
CA PHE A 365 1.12 12.25 -24.12
C PHE A 365 1.13 11.24 -22.96
N LEU A 366 2.03 11.40 -21.99
CA LEU A 366 2.14 10.51 -20.84
C LEU A 366 0.91 10.57 -19.93
N ALA A 367 0.34 11.76 -19.73
CA ALA A 367 -0.92 11.90 -19.01
C ALA A 367 -2.03 11.12 -19.72
N TRP A 368 -2.09 11.17 -21.06
CA TRP A 368 -3.04 10.37 -21.84
C TRP A 368 -2.81 8.86 -21.72
N GLU A 369 -1.56 8.41 -21.68
CA GLU A 369 -1.23 7.00 -21.42
C GLU A 369 -1.74 6.53 -20.05
N CYS A 370 -1.55 7.36 -19.03
CA CYS A 370 -2.00 7.05 -17.67
C CYS A 370 -3.53 7.04 -17.57
N VAL A 371 -4.20 7.97 -18.27
CA VAL A 371 -5.67 7.98 -18.38
C VAL A 371 -6.17 6.77 -19.17
N ALA A 372 -5.46 6.34 -20.22
CA ALA A 372 -5.85 5.17 -21.00
C ALA A 372 -5.92 3.91 -20.13
N GLU A 373 -4.97 3.72 -19.21
CA GLU A 373 -4.99 2.62 -18.23
C GLU A 373 -6.10 2.82 -17.17
N ALA A 374 -6.27 4.03 -16.63
CA ALA A 374 -7.24 4.28 -15.57
C ALA A 374 -8.72 4.23 -16.05
N VAL A 375 -9.00 4.48 -17.33
CA VAL A 375 -10.35 4.36 -17.93
C VAL A 375 -10.82 2.88 -18.02
N GLU A 376 -9.98 1.91 -17.68
CA GLU A 376 -10.31 0.48 -17.71
C GLU A 376 -11.18 0.00 -16.53
N GLU A 377 -11.41 0.80 -15.48
CA GLU A 377 -12.27 0.45 -14.34
C GLU A 377 -13.76 0.85 -14.57
N PRO A 378 -14.68 -0.10 -14.81
CA PRO A 378 -16.10 0.20 -14.94
C PRO A 378 -16.74 0.38 -13.56
N GLY A 379 -16.65 1.58 -12.99
CA GLY A 379 -17.34 1.87 -11.73
C GLY A 379 -17.10 3.24 -11.11
N GLU A 380 -15.93 3.85 -11.33
CA GLU A 380 -15.60 5.11 -10.66
C GLU A 380 -15.93 6.30 -11.55
N GLY A 381 -16.81 7.17 -11.07
CA GLY A 381 -17.22 8.37 -11.78
C GLY A 381 -16.06 9.34 -12.01
N PRO A 382 -16.21 10.29 -12.96
CA PRO A 382 -15.20 11.31 -13.29
C PRO A 382 -14.79 12.25 -12.13
N GLY A 383 -15.30 12.06 -10.90
CA GLY A 383 -14.94 12.85 -9.71
C GLY A 383 -13.64 12.44 -8.99
N ALA A 384 -13.09 11.25 -9.24
CA ALA A 384 -11.86 10.76 -8.60
C ALA A 384 -10.55 11.37 -9.18
N TRP A 385 -10.65 12.23 -10.20
CA TRP A 385 -9.53 12.59 -11.07
C TRP A 385 -8.86 13.93 -10.72
N GLY A 386 -9.33 14.61 -9.66
CA GLY A 386 -8.73 15.85 -9.17
C GLY A 386 -7.25 15.70 -8.77
N GLY A 387 -6.78 14.47 -8.50
CA GLY A 387 -5.37 14.16 -8.22
C GLY A 387 -4.46 14.00 -9.45
N ALA A 388 -5.00 13.95 -10.67
CA ALA A 388 -4.24 13.65 -11.90
C ALA A 388 -3.14 14.67 -12.26
N LEU A 389 -3.24 15.91 -11.76
CA LEU A 389 -2.20 16.93 -11.95
C LEU A 389 -1.07 16.85 -10.89
N HIS A 390 -1.35 16.35 -9.68
CA HIS A 390 -0.31 15.98 -8.71
C HIS A 390 0.49 14.74 -9.14
N LEU A 391 -0.07 13.90 -10.03
CA LEU A 391 0.55 12.70 -10.61
C LEU A 391 1.72 12.99 -11.57
N LEU A 392 1.88 14.21 -12.11
CA LEU A 392 2.95 14.53 -13.07
C LEU A 392 4.35 14.61 -12.43
N ARG A 393 4.49 14.87 -11.12
CA ARG A 393 5.78 14.70 -10.41
C ARG A 393 6.15 13.23 -10.14
N GLY A 394 5.24 12.29 -10.40
CA GLY A 394 5.44 10.85 -10.22
C GLY A 394 5.22 10.03 -11.49
N SER A 395 5.23 10.66 -12.67
CA SER A 395 4.88 10.03 -13.95
C SER A 395 5.75 8.81 -14.26
N GLU A 396 7.05 8.84 -13.95
CA GLU A 396 7.94 7.68 -14.13
C GLU A 396 7.48 6.45 -13.35
N ARG A 397 7.04 6.63 -12.10
CA ARG A 397 6.57 5.52 -11.27
C ARG A 397 5.25 4.99 -11.73
N LEU A 398 4.35 5.91 -12.09
CA LEU A 398 3.06 5.55 -12.65
C LEU A 398 3.26 4.70 -13.90
N LEU A 399 4.12 5.11 -14.82
CA LEU A 399 4.42 4.35 -16.03
C LEU A 399 5.06 2.99 -15.73
N ARG A 400 5.92 2.90 -14.72
CA ARG A 400 6.55 1.63 -14.32
C ARG A 400 5.57 0.67 -13.66
N ASP A 401 4.72 1.17 -12.78
CA ASP A 401 3.71 0.38 -12.09
C ASP A 401 2.62 -0.12 -13.06
N LEU A 402 2.31 0.68 -14.08
CA LEU A 402 1.34 0.36 -15.13
C LEU A 402 1.88 -0.62 -16.18
N HIS A 403 3.19 -0.79 -16.31
CA HIS A 403 3.78 -1.52 -17.43
C HIS A 403 4.80 -2.60 -17.05
N PRO A 404 4.47 -3.52 -16.13
CA PRO A 404 5.31 -4.70 -15.89
C PRO A 404 5.40 -5.57 -17.15
N LEU A 405 6.50 -6.33 -17.28
CA LEU A 405 6.71 -7.24 -18.41
C LEU A 405 5.66 -8.36 -18.46
N GLN A 406 5.24 -8.87 -17.30
CA GLN A 406 4.32 -9.99 -17.17
C GLN A 406 2.91 -9.53 -16.75
N ASP A 407 1.89 -10.26 -17.19
CA ASP A 407 0.49 -10.12 -16.74
C ASP A 407 0.36 -10.66 -15.29
N THR A 408 0.95 -9.93 -14.34
CA THR A 408 0.90 -10.28 -12.92
C THR A 408 -0.33 -9.71 -12.25
N LEU A 409 -0.82 -10.42 -11.24
CA LEU A 409 -1.78 -9.85 -10.30
C LEU A 409 -1.00 -9.00 -9.30
N HIS A 410 -1.43 -7.75 -9.16
CA HIS A 410 -1.10 -6.94 -8.03
C HIS A 410 -1.68 -7.58 -6.76
N ILE A 411 -0.81 -7.90 -5.82
CA ILE A 411 -1.19 -8.48 -4.54
C ILE A 411 -1.14 -7.36 -3.51
N SER A 412 -2.23 -7.15 -2.78
CA SER A 412 -2.22 -6.20 -1.66
C SER A 412 -1.17 -6.61 -0.62
N PRO A 413 -0.57 -5.65 0.10
CA PRO A 413 0.23 -5.99 1.27
C PRO A 413 -0.60 -6.85 2.24
N HIS A 414 0.09 -7.73 2.96
CA HIS A 414 -0.48 -8.72 3.87
C HIS A 414 -1.50 -8.05 4.83
N GLN A 415 -2.80 -8.28 4.64
CA GLN A 415 -3.84 -7.85 5.59
C GLN A 415 -3.97 -8.90 6.69
N GLU A 416 -4.41 -8.50 7.90
CA GLU A 416 -4.63 -9.41 9.04
C GLU A 416 -5.35 -10.69 8.60
N GLY A 417 -4.73 -11.85 8.86
CA GLY A 417 -5.31 -13.16 8.54
C GLY A 417 -4.93 -13.74 7.18
N ALA A 418 -3.71 -13.50 6.67
CA ALA A 418 -3.17 -14.18 5.48
C ALA A 418 -4.02 -14.03 4.20
N LEU A 419 -4.81 -12.94 4.14
CA LEU A 419 -5.67 -12.60 3.03
C LEU A 419 -4.99 -11.59 2.11
N TYR A 420 -4.95 -11.94 0.83
CA TYR A 420 -4.35 -11.13 -0.21
C TYR A 420 -5.41 -10.77 -1.25
N ALA A 421 -5.70 -9.48 -1.41
CA ALA A 421 -6.50 -9.01 -2.53
C ALA A 421 -5.66 -9.06 -3.81
N CYS A 422 -6.23 -9.62 -4.87
CA CYS A 422 -5.57 -9.74 -6.16
C CYS A 422 -6.26 -8.80 -7.14
N GLN A 423 -5.51 -7.85 -7.70
CA GLN A 423 -5.98 -6.93 -8.73
C GLN A 423 -5.19 -7.20 -10.01
N PRO A 424 -5.81 -7.31 -11.20
CA PRO A 424 -5.06 -7.45 -12.44
C PRO A 424 -4.29 -6.16 -12.70
N ARG A 425 -3.00 -6.25 -13.03
CA ARG A 425 -2.26 -5.05 -13.46
C ARG A 425 -2.61 -4.58 -14.85
N ARG A 426 -3.10 -5.50 -15.68
CA ARG A 426 -3.71 -5.18 -16.97
C ARG A 426 -5.15 -5.65 -16.92
N LEU A 427 -6.06 -4.70 -16.78
CA LEU A 427 -7.47 -5.01 -16.88
C LEU A 427 -7.80 -5.17 -18.36
N HIS A 428 -7.57 -6.37 -18.89
CA HIS A 428 -8.14 -6.72 -20.18
C HIS A 428 -9.65 -6.51 -20.12
N ARG A 429 -10.11 -5.43 -20.73
CA ARG A 429 -11.52 -5.11 -20.72
C ARG A 429 -12.20 -6.16 -21.56
N VAL A 430 -13.10 -6.88 -20.90
CA VAL A 430 -14.04 -7.72 -21.63
C VAL A 430 -14.86 -6.79 -22.52
N THR A 431 -14.90 -7.07 -23.82
CA THR A 431 -15.63 -6.36 -24.86
C THR A 431 -16.47 -7.34 -25.68
N ARG A 432 -17.34 -6.83 -26.54
CA ARG A 432 -18.06 -7.64 -27.54
C ARG A 432 -17.28 -7.82 -28.84
N PHE A 433 -16.00 -7.42 -28.86
CA PHE A 433 -15.22 -7.43 -30.08
C PHE A 433 -14.92 -8.88 -30.51
N PRO A 434 -15.38 -9.34 -31.69
CA PRO A 434 -15.18 -10.72 -32.11
C PRO A 434 -13.75 -11.01 -32.61
N GLY A 435 -12.94 -9.98 -32.81
CA GLY A 435 -11.68 -10.12 -33.52
C GLY A 435 -11.84 -10.12 -35.05
N LEU A 436 -10.71 -10.05 -35.73
CA LEU A 436 -10.54 -10.06 -37.18
C LEU A 436 -9.51 -11.13 -37.52
N SER A 437 -9.78 -11.93 -38.56
CA SER A 437 -8.82 -12.96 -38.97
C SER A 437 -7.46 -12.35 -39.35
N ALA A 438 -6.37 -13.08 -39.06
CA ALA A 438 -5.02 -12.64 -39.41
C ALA A 438 -4.84 -12.35 -40.92
N ARG A 439 -5.62 -13.01 -41.79
CA ARG A 439 -5.65 -12.74 -43.23
C ARG A 439 -6.24 -11.37 -43.55
N VAL A 440 -7.32 -10.99 -42.87
CA VAL A 440 -7.97 -9.68 -43.05
C VAL A 440 -7.06 -8.56 -42.54
N ILE A 441 -6.44 -8.73 -41.37
CA ILE A 441 -5.48 -7.76 -40.83
C ILE A 441 -4.30 -7.58 -41.81
N ARG A 442 -3.70 -8.68 -42.29
CA ARG A 442 -2.57 -8.62 -43.24
C ARG A 442 -2.93 -7.96 -44.58
N ARG A 443 -4.17 -8.11 -45.05
CA ARG A 443 -4.64 -7.47 -46.30
C ARG A 443 -4.85 -5.96 -46.16
N ALA A 444 -5.22 -5.49 -44.96
CA ALA A 444 -5.46 -4.08 -44.71
C ALA A 444 -4.17 -3.30 -44.40
N LEU A 445 -3.14 -3.99 -43.90
CA LEU A 445 -1.83 -3.39 -43.77
C LEU A 445 -1.20 -3.30 -45.16
N PRO A 446 -0.63 -2.14 -45.55
CA PRO A 446 0.10 -2.03 -46.80
C PRO A 446 1.17 -3.12 -46.78
N ALA A 447 1.14 -4.00 -47.79
CA ALA A 447 2.20 -4.97 -47.94
C ALA A 447 3.51 -4.19 -47.91
N ALA A 448 4.49 -4.66 -47.14
CA ALA A 448 5.87 -4.28 -47.38
C ALA A 448 6.27 -4.89 -48.74
N SER A 449 5.61 -4.45 -49.81
CA SER A 449 5.98 -4.79 -51.17
C SER A 449 7.41 -4.32 -51.32
N ALA A 450 8.28 -5.23 -51.75
CA ALA A 450 9.65 -4.90 -52.12
C ALA A 450 9.63 -3.59 -52.91
N PRO A 451 10.50 -2.61 -52.57
CA PRO A 451 10.50 -1.33 -53.23
C PRO A 451 10.61 -1.58 -54.75
N PRO A 452 9.68 -1.07 -55.58
CA PRO A 452 9.85 -1.14 -57.02
C PRO A 452 11.18 -0.44 -57.39
N PRO A 453 11.90 -0.91 -58.43
CA PRO A 453 13.10 -0.24 -58.92
C PRO A 453 12.69 1.08 -59.59
N ALA A 454 12.48 2.12 -58.78
CA ALA A 454 12.07 3.44 -59.20
C ALA A 454 12.90 4.50 -58.46
N PRO A 455 13.14 5.66 -59.08
CA PRO A 455 14.07 6.70 -58.60
C PRO A 455 13.71 7.21 -57.20
N PRO A 456 14.65 7.87 -56.48
CA PRO A 456 14.53 8.19 -55.05
C PRO A 456 13.32 9.09 -54.78
N ALA A 457 12.19 8.46 -54.46
CA ALA A 457 11.05 9.14 -53.90
C ALA A 457 11.47 9.79 -52.55
N PRO A 458 10.89 10.94 -52.19
CA PRO A 458 11.17 11.56 -50.90
C PRO A 458 10.95 10.54 -49.78
N PRO A 459 11.80 10.52 -48.74
CA PRO A 459 11.79 9.50 -47.70
C PRO A 459 10.37 9.36 -47.14
N HIS A 460 9.76 8.19 -47.33
CA HIS A 460 8.41 7.92 -46.86
C HIS A 460 8.32 8.27 -45.37
N CYS A 461 7.50 9.27 -45.03
CA CYS A 461 7.33 9.69 -43.64
C CYS A 461 6.79 8.49 -42.84
N PRO A 462 7.57 7.91 -41.91
CA PRO A 462 7.21 6.68 -41.22
C PRO A 462 5.96 6.85 -40.35
N TYR A 463 5.69 8.06 -39.87
CA TYR A 463 4.47 8.39 -39.13
C TYR A 463 3.22 8.30 -40.03
N ARG A 464 3.30 8.81 -41.27
CA ARG A 464 2.19 8.71 -42.24
C ARG A 464 1.77 7.26 -42.44
N GLN A 465 2.74 6.35 -42.54
CA GLN A 465 2.48 4.91 -42.70
C GLN A 465 1.76 4.30 -41.49
N VAL A 466 2.09 4.75 -40.28
CA VAL A 466 1.38 4.35 -39.04
C VAL A 466 -0.06 4.85 -39.09
N CYS A 467 -0.30 6.13 -39.43
CA CYS A 467 -1.65 6.69 -39.55
C CYS A 467 -2.49 5.97 -40.61
N LEU A 468 -1.91 5.66 -41.78
CA LEU A 468 -2.57 4.90 -42.83
C LEU A 468 -2.96 3.50 -42.36
N SER A 469 -2.04 2.81 -41.69
CA SER A 469 -2.28 1.48 -41.15
C SER A 469 -3.42 1.51 -40.12
N ILE A 470 -3.44 2.50 -39.22
CA ILE A 470 -4.54 2.71 -38.27
C ILE A 470 -5.86 2.99 -38.99
N ALA A 471 -5.87 3.87 -39.99
CA ALA A 471 -7.08 4.20 -40.76
C ALA A 471 -7.66 2.97 -41.47
N HIS A 472 -6.81 2.14 -42.07
CA HIS A 472 -7.26 0.90 -42.72
C HIS A 472 -7.79 -0.12 -41.71
N LEU A 473 -7.09 -0.33 -40.59
CA LEU A 473 -7.51 -1.25 -39.54
C LEU A 473 -8.83 -0.81 -38.87
N THR A 474 -8.99 0.48 -38.59
CA THR A 474 -10.22 1.02 -37.99
C THR A 474 -11.40 0.93 -38.95
N ARG A 475 -11.18 1.11 -40.26
CA ARG A 475 -12.20 0.91 -41.30
C ARG A 475 -12.70 -0.54 -41.37
N LEU A 476 -11.84 -1.53 -41.09
CA LEU A 476 -12.26 -2.94 -41.05
C LEU A 476 -13.27 -3.23 -39.92
N ILE A 477 -13.17 -2.51 -38.81
CA ILE A 477 -14.06 -2.68 -37.65
C ILE A 477 -15.42 -2.03 -37.91
N GLN A 478 -15.44 -0.91 -38.66
CA GLN A 478 -16.65 -0.18 -38.98
C GLN A 478 -16.77 0.08 -40.50
N PRO A 479 -17.17 -0.94 -41.28
CA PRO A 479 -17.39 -0.82 -42.72
C PRO A 479 -18.67 -0.01 -42.95
N GLY A 480 -18.53 1.27 -43.29
CA GLY A 480 -19.69 2.15 -43.50
C GLY A 480 -19.35 3.61 -43.76
N GLY A 481 -18.11 4.05 -43.51
CA GLY A 481 -17.64 5.36 -43.96
C GLY A 481 -17.29 5.35 -45.45
N GLY A 482 -17.75 6.35 -46.20
CA GLY A 482 -17.38 6.55 -47.61
C GLY A 482 -15.86 6.49 -47.79
N GLY A 483 -15.38 5.44 -48.43
CA GLY A 483 -13.97 5.07 -48.45
C GLY A 483 -13.25 5.66 -49.64
N GLY A 484 -12.99 6.97 -49.62
CA GLY A 484 -12.00 7.55 -50.54
C GLY A 484 -10.64 6.87 -50.39
N ASP A 485 -9.89 6.80 -51.49
CA ASP A 485 -8.51 6.32 -51.46
C ASP A 485 -7.65 7.29 -50.63
N LEU A 486 -7.15 6.81 -49.49
CA LEU A 486 -6.31 7.58 -48.58
C LEU A 486 -4.83 7.55 -48.98
N SER A 487 -4.46 6.77 -50.01
CA SER A 487 -3.07 6.56 -50.42
C SER A 487 -2.35 7.85 -50.81
N GLN A 488 -3.08 8.85 -51.29
CA GLN A 488 -2.59 10.18 -51.69
C GLN A 488 -2.98 11.30 -50.72
N ALA A 489 -3.76 11.01 -49.67
CA ALA A 489 -4.20 12.03 -48.73
C ALA A 489 -3.05 12.54 -47.84
N PRO A 490 -3.07 13.81 -47.41
CA PRO A 490 -2.09 14.33 -46.45
C PRO A 490 -2.28 13.67 -45.08
N THR A 491 -1.21 13.57 -44.29
CA THR A 491 -1.21 12.88 -42.98
C THR A 491 -2.30 13.39 -42.04
N ALA A 492 -2.54 14.71 -42.01
CA ALA A 492 -3.60 15.31 -41.20
C ALA A 492 -5.01 14.83 -41.59
N SER A 493 -5.29 14.68 -42.89
CA SER A 493 -6.57 14.16 -43.37
C SER A 493 -6.74 12.68 -43.06
N ILE A 494 -5.66 11.89 -43.16
CA ILE A 494 -5.66 10.47 -42.76
C ILE A 494 -5.97 10.35 -41.26
N ALA A 495 -5.30 11.14 -40.42
CA ALA A 495 -5.51 11.14 -38.98
C ALA A 495 -6.92 11.60 -38.59
N CYS A 496 -7.43 12.65 -39.24
CA CYS A 496 -8.81 13.12 -39.06
C CYS A 496 -9.83 12.03 -39.43
N HIS A 497 -9.63 11.35 -40.57
CA HIS A 497 -10.50 10.24 -40.98
C HIS A 497 -10.49 9.09 -39.98
N ALA A 498 -9.32 8.67 -39.50
CA ALA A 498 -9.20 7.62 -38.49
C ALA A 498 -9.89 8.00 -37.16
N ARG A 499 -9.74 9.25 -36.69
CA ARG A 499 -10.45 9.73 -35.49
C ARG A 499 -11.97 9.73 -35.65
N SER A 500 -12.46 10.09 -36.84
CA SER A 500 -13.89 10.00 -37.15
C SER A 500 -14.39 8.55 -37.08
N LEU A 501 -13.61 7.56 -37.53
CA LEU A 501 -13.94 6.14 -37.41
C LEU A 501 -13.95 5.68 -35.95
N LEU A 502 -12.94 6.09 -35.15
CA LEU A 502 -12.85 5.78 -33.71
C LEU A 502 -13.99 6.36 -32.87
N SER A 503 -14.66 7.40 -33.37
CA SER A 503 -15.86 7.97 -32.73
C SER A 503 -17.13 7.19 -33.04
N GLY A 504 -17.04 6.19 -33.91
CA GLY A 504 -18.17 5.38 -34.35
C GLY A 504 -18.62 4.31 -33.35
N ARG A 505 -19.72 3.62 -33.70
CA ARG A 505 -20.35 2.62 -32.82
C ARG A 505 -19.47 1.39 -32.57
N GLY A 506 -18.57 1.05 -33.49
CA GLY A 506 -17.64 -0.08 -33.35
C GLY A 506 -16.61 0.11 -32.24
N PHE A 507 -16.42 1.34 -31.75
CA PHE A 507 -15.42 1.72 -30.76
C PHE A 507 -16.04 2.22 -29.45
N ARG A 508 -17.29 1.87 -29.18
CA ARG A 508 -17.93 2.10 -27.88
C ARG A 508 -17.25 1.24 -26.82
N GLY A 509 -17.27 1.68 -25.56
CA GLY A 509 -16.59 0.96 -24.47
C GLY A 509 -17.10 -0.46 -24.19
N ASP A 510 -18.28 -0.84 -24.66
CA ASP A 510 -18.75 -2.23 -24.62
C ASP A 510 -18.31 -3.06 -25.84
N ALA A 511 -17.92 -2.41 -26.93
CA ALA A 511 -17.59 -3.01 -28.21
C ALA A 511 -16.08 -3.07 -28.50
N PHE A 512 -15.27 -2.22 -27.86
CA PHE A 512 -13.83 -2.12 -28.08
C PHE A 512 -13.12 -1.66 -26.80
N ASP A 513 -11.84 -2.01 -26.68
CA ASP A 513 -11.02 -1.67 -25.52
C ASP A 513 -10.78 -0.16 -25.43
N ALA A 514 -11.22 0.45 -24.34
CA ALA A 514 -11.19 1.89 -24.18
C ALA A 514 -9.75 2.42 -24.03
N GLY A 515 -8.88 1.70 -23.34
CA GLY A 515 -7.47 2.07 -23.16
C GLY A 515 -6.73 2.06 -24.49
N LEU A 516 -6.84 0.97 -25.25
CA LEU A 516 -6.28 0.87 -26.58
C LEU A 516 -6.85 1.92 -27.54
N ARG A 517 -8.17 2.18 -27.49
CA ARG A 517 -8.78 3.26 -28.28
C ARG A 517 -8.12 4.60 -27.94
N ARG A 518 -7.95 4.93 -26.66
CA ARG A 518 -7.29 6.17 -26.23
C ARG A 518 -5.85 6.27 -26.72
N ARG A 519 -5.09 5.17 -26.67
CA ARG A 519 -3.73 5.13 -27.24
C ARG A 519 -3.71 5.34 -28.76
N VAL A 520 -4.70 4.79 -29.47
CA VAL A 520 -4.82 5.02 -30.92
C VAL A 520 -5.21 6.46 -31.20
N GLU A 521 -6.14 7.05 -30.44
CA GLU A 521 -6.45 8.49 -30.52
C GLU A 521 -5.18 9.32 -30.27
N ALA A 522 -4.35 8.91 -29.31
CA ALA A 522 -3.08 9.54 -29.03
C ALA A 522 -2.13 9.52 -30.23
N VAL A 523 -1.98 8.37 -30.87
CA VAL A 523 -1.16 8.25 -32.09
C VAL A 523 -1.58 9.23 -33.17
N LEU A 524 -2.87 9.53 -33.29
CA LEU A 524 -3.41 10.38 -34.33
C LEU A 524 -3.34 11.88 -33.99
N GLU A 525 -3.18 12.22 -32.71
CA GLU A 525 -3.08 13.59 -32.21
C GLU A 525 -1.62 14.09 -32.22
N TRP A 526 -0.68 13.25 -31.76
CA TRP A 526 0.72 13.64 -31.57
C TRP A 526 1.60 13.27 -32.76
N ASP A 527 1.70 14.16 -33.76
CA ASP A 527 2.61 13.99 -34.89
C ASP A 527 4.08 14.18 -34.48
N PRO A 528 4.91 13.12 -34.45
CA PRO A 528 6.30 13.19 -34.00
C PRO A 528 7.16 14.11 -34.87
N VAL A 529 6.84 14.27 -36.16
CA VAL A 529 7.60 15.12 -37.09
C VAL A 529 7.30 16.59 -36.81
N ARG A 530 6.02 16.93 -36.61
CA ARG A 530 5.60 18.30 -36.28
C ARG A 530 6.09 18.75 -34.91
N LEU A 531 6.16 17.82 -33.95
CA LEU A 531 6.62 18.10 -32.59
C LEU A 531 8.15 18.06 -32.45
N GLY A 532 8.85 17.52 -33.45
CA GLY A 532 10.29 17.28 -33.37
C GLY A 532 10.66 16.28 -32.27
N LEU A 533 9.84 15.25 -32.08
CA LEU A 533 9.98 14.23 -31.03
C LEU A 533 10.09 12.83 -31.67
N PRO A 534 11.28 12.43 -32.15
CA PRO A 534 11.45 11.15 -32.82
C PRO A 534 11.16 9.95 -31.90
N GLY A 535 11.36 10.07 -30.58
CA GLY A 535 11.06 9.02 -29.61
C GLY A 535 9.60 8.56 -29.63
N LEU A 536 8.67 9.48 -29.88
CA LEU A 536 7.24 9.18 -30.00
C LEU A 536 6.93 8.18 -31.13
N LEU A 537 7.71 8.16 -32.21
CA LEU A 537 7.47 7.25 -33.33
C LEU A 537 7.58 5.77 -32.91
N ALA A 538 8.48 5.45 -31.98
CA ALA A 538 8.61 4.10 -31.45
C ALA A 538 7.36 3.68 -30.67
N LEU A 539 6.82 4.58 -29.83
CA LEU A 539 5.55 4.37 -29.11
C LEU A 539 4.36 4.25 -30.05
N HIS A 540 4.33 5.02 -31.14
CA HIS A 540 3.28 4.90 -32.15
C HIS A 540 3.31 3.54 -32.86
N ARG A 541 4.51 3.03 -33.18
CA ARG A 541 4.70 1.70 -33.76
C ARG A 541 4.33 0.58 -32.79
N ASP A 542 4.70 0.71 -31.52
CA ASP A 542 4.29 -0.22 -30.46
C ASP A 542 2.76 -0.24 -30.34
N THR A 543 2.11 0.93 -30.30
CA THR A 543 0.65 1.05 -30.24
C THR A 543 -0.03 0.41 -31.46
N LEU A 544 0.50 0.60 -32.67
CA LEU A 544 0.01 -0.09 -33.86
C LEU A 544 0.19 -1.61 -33.74
N THR A 545 1.30 -2.08 -33.18
CA THR A 545 1.55 -3.52 -32.96
C THR A 545 0.58 -4.10 -31.92
N GLN A 546 0.31 -3.36 -30.84
CA GLN A 546 -0.69 -3.72 -29.84
C GLN A 546 -2.09 -3.76 -30.46
N LEU A 547 -2.45 -2.76 -31.28
CA LEU A 547 -3.70 -2.76 -32.04
C LEU A 547 -3.80 -4.00 -32.93
N GLN A 548 -2.77 -4.33 -33.71
CA GLN A 548 -2.78 -5.54 -34.56
C GLN A 548 -2.93 -6.83 -33.76
N ARG A 549 -2.32 -6.92 -32.56
CA ARG A 549 -2.46 -8.08 -31.67
C ARG A 549 -3.87 -8.16 -31.10
N TYR A 550 -4.39 -7.05 -30.60
CA TYR A 550 -5.76 -6.93 -30.09
C TYR A 550 -6.78 -7.29 -31.17
N LEU A 551 -6.57 -6.86 -32.42
CA LEU A 551 -7.50 -7.12 -33.50
C LEU A 551 -7.63 -8.61 -33.84
N ARG A 552 -6.71 -9.48 -33.41
CA ARG A 552 -6.83 -10.92 -33.68
C ARG A 552 -7.97 -11.52 -32.85
N PRO A 553 -8.59 -12.63 -33.31
CA PRO A 553 -9.56 -13.35 -32.50
C PRO A 553 -8.87 -13.84 -31.23
N SER A 554 -9.51 -13.58 -30.10
CA SER A 554 -8.99 -13.93 -28.78
C SER A 554 -10.14 -14.05 -27.80
N GLU A 555 -10.11 -15.09 -26.97
CA GLU A 555 -11.08 -15.26 -25.89
C GLU A 555 -11.00 -14.12 -24.86
N ARG A 556 -9.84 -13.45 -24.75
CA ARG A 556 -9.66 -12.28 -23.89
C ARG A 556 -10.63 -11.14 -24.20
N HIS A 557 -11.17 -11.09 -25.42
CA HIS A 557 -12.19 -10.11 -25.76
C HIS A 557 -13.49 -10.43 -25.04
N ALA A 558 -13.99 -11.66 -25.16
CA ALA A 558 -15.32 -12.02 -24.69
C ALA A 558 -15.35 -12.49 -23.24
N PHE A 559 -14.19 -12.83 -22.67
CA PHE A 559 -14.10 -13.54 -21.40
C PHE A 559 -12.82 -13.24 -20.60
N GLN A 560 -12.92 -13.22 -19.27
CA GLN A 560 -11.81 -13.05 -18.34
C GLN A 560 -12.04 -13.88 -17.07
N LEU A 561 -11.07 -14.72 -16.72
CA LEU A 561 -10.95 -15.30 -15.38
C LEU A 561 -10.06 -14.40 -14.52
N HIS A 562 -10.48 -14.16 -13.29
CA HIS A 562 -9.81 -13.21 -12.43
C HIS A 562 -9.77 -13.71 -10.98
N PRO A 563 -8.60 -14.16 -10.48
CA PRO A 563 -8.40 -14.40 -9.06
C PRO A 563 -8.49 -13.04 -8.36
N ASP A 564 -9.53 -12.87 -7.55
CA ASP A 564 -9.90 -11.62 -6.90
C ASP A 564 -9.32 -11.53 -5.49
N ALA A 565 -9.18 -12.67 -4.83
CA ALA A 565 -8.53 -12.78 -3.55
C ALA A 565 -7.95 -14.18 -3.34
N VAL A 566 -6.87 -14.26 -2.58
CA VAL A 566 -6.23 -15.51 -2.16
C VAL A 566 -6.00 -15.45 -0.67
N HIS A 567 -6.52 -16.43 0.07
CA HIS A 567 -6.26 -16.58 1.51
C HIS A 567 -5.33 -17.77 1.71
N VAL A 568 -4.17 -17.57 2.33
CA VAL A 568 -3.27 -18.65 2.72
C VAL A 568 -3.72 -19.24 4.07
N LEU A 569 -4.36 -20.41 4.04
CA LEU A 569 -4.85 -21.13 5.21
C LEU A 569 -3.73 -21.92 5.89
N GLY A 570 -3.59 -21.74 7.20
CA GLY A 570 -2.78 -22.60 8.08
C GLY A 570 -1.27 -22.55 7.79
N GLY A 571 -0.50 -21.98 8.72
CA GLY A 571 0.96 -21.97 8.67
C GLY A 571 1.55 -20.61 8.26
N GLY A 572 2.82 -20.40 8.61
CA GLY A 572 3.58 -19.16 8.32
C GLY A 572 4.00 -18.99 6.85
N ALA A 573 3.27 -19.59 5.92
CA ALA A 573 3.53 -19.41 4.50
C ALA A 573 2.89 -18.11 3.99
N GLU A 574 3.60 -17.38 3.14
CA GLU A 574 3.18 -16.10 2.58
C GLU A 574 2.99 -16.23 1.08
N LEU A 575 1.95 -15.60 0.54
CA LEU A 575 1.76 -15.50 -0.90
C LEU A 575 2.73 -14.45 -1.45
N ARG A 576 3.66 -14.90 -2.28
CA ARG A 576 4.67 -14.04 -2.92
C ARG A 576 4.18 -13.50 -4.26
N TRP A 577 3.42 -14.30 -5.02
CA TRP A 577 2.92 -13.88 -6.33
C TRP A 577 1.77 -14.74 -6.85
N ALA A 578 1.02 -14.17 -7.79
CA ALA A 578 -0.02 -14.84 -8.55
C ALA A 578 -0.08 -14.27 -9.97
N ALA A 579 -0.12 -15.10 -11.01
CA ALA A 579 -0.11 -14.65 -12.40
C ALA A 579 -0.75 -15.68 -13.35
N SER A 580 -1.24 -15.22 -14.49
CA SER A 580 -1.64 -16.11 -15.60
C SER A 580 -0.38 -16.68 -16.26
N VAL A 581 -0.22 -18.00 -16.23
CA VAL A 581 0.93 -18.71 -16.82
C VAL A 581 0.63 -19.09 -18.27
N ARG A 582 -0.63 -19.44 -18.53
CA ARG A 582 -1.15 -19.65 -19.88
C ARG A 582 -2.42 -18.82 -20.01
N GLY A 583 -2.42 -17.90 -20.97
CA GLY A 583 -3.59 -17.08 -21.29
C GLY A 583 -4.81 -17.92 -21.66
N PRO A 584 -6.01 -17.30 -21.73
CA PRO A 584 -7.24 -18.04 -21.89
C PRO A 584 -7.31 -18.77 -23.23
N VAL A 585 -7.77 -20.01 -23.18
CA VAL A 585 -7.93 -20.90 -24.32
C VAL A 585 -9.41 -21.28 -24.45
N ALA A 586 -9.93 -21.15 -25.67
CA ALA A 586 -11.29 -21.59 -25.99
C ALA A 586 -11.39 -23.12 -25.90
N ILE A 587 -12.44 -23.62 -25.27
CA ILE A 587 -12.81 -25.04 -25.27
C ILE A 587 -14.28 -25.19 -25.68
N ASP A 588 -14.75 -26.42 -25.86
CA ASP A 588 -16.11 -26.72 -26.32
C ASP A 588 -17.21 -26.12 -25.40
N GLY A 589 -17.68 -24.91 -25.75
CA GLY A 589 -18.66 -24.16 -24.96
C GLY A 589 -18.10 -23.53 -23.69
N GLY A 590 -16.81 -23.20 -23.66
CA GLY A 590 -16.16 -22.62 -22.49
C GLY A 590 -14.79 -21.98 -22.75
N VAL A 591 -14.16 -21.54 -21.68
CA VAL A 591 -12.79 -21.01 -21.68
C VAL A 591 -12.04 -21.61 -20.50
N GLU A 592 -10.76 -21.92 -20.68
CA GLU A 592 -9.85 -22.29 -19.59
C GLU A 592 -8.62 -21.39 -19.54
N GLU A 593 -8.09 -21.15 -18.35
CA GLU A 593 -6.90 -20.33 -18.13
C GLU A 593 -6.10 -20.91 -16.94
N ALA A 594 -4.78 -20.98 -17.08
CA ALA A 594 -3.91 -21.52 -16.04
C ALA A 594 -3.22 -20.39 -15.27
N PHE A 595 -3.35 -20.42 -13.94
CA PHE A 595 -2.72 -19.47 -13.04
C PHE A 595 -1.68 -20.16 -12.18
N GLY A 596 -0.54 -19.50 -12.03
CA GLY A 596 0.53 -19.88 -11.11
C GLY A 596 0.40 -19.08 -9.81
N PHE A 597 0.69 -19.75 -8.70
CA PHE A 597 0.76 -19.14 -7.36
C PHE A 597 2.09 -19.51 -6.73
N GLY A 598 2.83 -18.50 -6.28
CA GLY A 598 4.09 -18.68 -5.56
C GLY A 598 3.97 -18.31 -4.10
N THR A 599 4.43 -19.18 -3.22
CA THR A 599 4.40 -19.04 -1.77
C THR A 599 5.80 -19.20 -1.16
N SER A 600 6.00 -18.75 0.08
CA SER A 600 7.28 -18.94 0.79
C SER A 600 7.56 -20.40 1.18
N GLY A 601 6.54 -21.26 1.20
CA GLY A 601 6.64 -22.69 1.46
C GLY A 601 5.37 -23.42 1.02
N PRO A 602 5.28 -24.75 1.26
CA PRO A 602 4.04 -25.51 1.07
C PRO A 602 2.89 -24.86 1.84
N ALA A 603 1.73 -24.73 1.21
CA ALA A 603 0.65 -23.89 1.71
C ALA A 603 -0.73 -24.38 1.25
N SER A 604 -1.77 -24.16 2.07
CA SER A 604 -3.16 -24.40 1.66
C SER A 604 -3.80 -23.06 1.27
N LEU A 605 -4.01 -22.82 -0.02
CA LEU A 605 -4.62 -21.60 -0.54
C LEU A 605 -6.14 -21.75 -0.66
N LEU A 606 -6.89 -20.70 -0.32
CA LEU A 606 -8.30 -20.55 -0.64
C LEU A 606 -8.43 -19.38 -1.62
N ILE A 607 -8.73 -19.71 -2.87
CA ILE A 607 -8.69 -18.78 -4.00
C ILE A 607 -10.13 -18.40 -4.36
N ARG A 608 -10.46 -17.11 -4.29
CA ARG A 608 -11.71 -16.56 -4.81
C ARG A 608 -11.51 -16.16 -6.26
N LEU A 609 -12.19 -16.88 -7.16
CA LEU A 609 -12.16 -16.64 -8.59
C LEU A 609 -13.45 -15.96 -9.05
N ARG A 610 -13.31 -14.91 -9.84
CA ARG A 610 -14.38 -14.23 -10.55
C ARG A 610 -14.28 -14.53 -12.05
N CYS A 611 -15.44 -14.57 -12.69
CA CYS A 611 -15.57 -14.73 -14.12
C CYS A 611 -16.33 -13.51 -14.67
N ARG A 612 -15.76 -12.88 -15.70
CA ARG A 612 -16.39 -11.77 -16.43
C ARG A 612 -16.52 -12.19 -17.89
N GLY A 613 -17.68 -11.93 -18.49
CA GLY A 613 -17.90 -12.26 -19.90
C GLY A 613 -19.15 -11.63 -20.51
N TYR A 614 -19.19 -11.56 -21.84
CA TYR A 614 -20.41 -11.23 -22.59
C TYR A 614 -21.10 -12.50 -23.08
N GLU A 615 -22.39 -12.64 -22.77
CA GLU A 615 -23.26 -13.65 -23.36
C GLU A 615 -24.48 -12.96 -23.95
N GLY A 616 -24.82 -13.26 -25.21
CA GLY A 616 -25.98 -12.65 -25.88
C GLY A 616 -25.94 -11.13 -25.94
N GLY A 617 -24.75 -10.53 -26.02
CA GLY A 617 -24.61 -9.08 -26.12
C GLY A 617 -24.93 -8.32 -24.82
N ARG A 618 -24.85 -8.94 -23.63
CA ARG A 618 -24.87 -8.21 -22.34
C ARG A 618 -23.65 -8.56 -21.52
N CYS A 619 -23.04 -7.56 -20.88
CA CYS A 619 -21.97 -7.79 -19.92
C CYS A 619 -22.61 -8.44 -18.70
N SER A 620 -22.23 -9.68 -18.40
CA SER A 620 -22.76 -10.37 -17.24
C SER A 620 -21.66 -10.54 -16.21
N ARG A 621 -21.74 -9.78 -15.09
CA ARG A 621 -21.05 -10.12 -13.85
C ARG A 621 -21.83 -11.27 -13.22
N ARG A 622 -21.56 -12.50 -13.65
CA ARG A 622 -22.35 -13.64 -13.20
C ARG A 622 -21.88 -14.08 -11.82
N PRO A 623 -22.79 -14.28 -10.85
CA PRO A 623 -22.55 -15.27 -9.82
C PRO A 623 -22.51 -16.62 -10.53
N SER A 624 -21.32 -17.14 -10.80
CA SER A 624 -21.17 -18.51 -11.24
C SER A 624 -21.70 -19.42 -10.12
N ARG A 625 -22.66 -20.30 -10.45
CA ARG A 625 -22.98 -21.41 -9.56
C ARG A 625 -21.74 -22.29 -9.52
N ALA A 626 -21.01 -22.24 -8.41
CA ALA A 626 -19.95 -23.21 -8.14
C ALA A 626 -20.61 -24.58 -8.14
N ALA A 627 -20.20 -25.48 -9.02
CA ALA A 627 -20.60 -26.85 -8.89
C ALA A 627 -19.54 -27.53 -8.03
N CYS A 628 -19.78 -27.53 -6.73
CA CYS A 628 -19.04 -28.38 -5.83
C CYS A 628 -19.16 -29.83 -6.34
N ARG A 629 -18.04 -30.56 -6.40
CA ARG A 629 -18.15 -32.03 -6.47
C ARG A 629 -18.93 -32.45 -5.23
N GLU A 630 -20.04 -33.15 -5.42
CA GLU A 630 -20.75 -33.77 -4.32
C GLU A 630 -19.83 -34.85 -3.72
N GLY A 631 -19.35 -34.60 -2.51
CA GLY A 631 -18.38 -35.46 -1.82
C GLY A 631 -18.02 -34.88 -0.44
N PRO A 632 -17.33 -35.66 0.41
CA PRO A 632 -16.99 -35.28 1.79
C PRO A 632 -16.10 -34.04 1.91
N SER A 633 -15.53 -33.55 0.79
CA SER A 633 -14.82 -32.27 0.73
C SER A 633 -15.74 -31.05 0.86
N ARG A 634 -17.03 -31.17 0.49
CA ARG A 634 -18.01 -30.09 0.55
C ARG A 634 -18.27 -29.63 1.98
N ASP A 635 -18.44 -30.56 2.91
CA ASP A 635 -18.74 -30.23 4.31
C ASP A 635 -17.55 -29.55 4.98
N ARG A 636 -16.33 -30.01 4.72
CA ARG A 636 -15.10 -29.37 5.19
C ARG A 636 -14.92 -27.95 4.63
N LEU A 637 -15.21 -27.74 3.35
CA LEU A 637 -15.18 -26.41 2.76
C LEU A 637 -16.27 -25.54 3.37
N HIS A 638 -17.47 -26.07 3.60
CA HIS A 638 -18.57 -25.35 4.23
C HIS A 638 -18.25 -24.91 5.66
N SER A 639 -17.60 -25.78 6.46
CA SER A 639 -17.17 -25.43 7.81
C SER A 639 -16.12 -24.30 7.79
N LEU A 640 -15.11 -24.39 6.91
CA LEU A 640 -14.13 -23.32 6.71
C LEU A 640 -14.78 -22.00 6.24
N LEU A 641 -15.77 -22.10 5.35
CA LEU A 641 -16.53 -20.95 4.85
C LEU A 641 -17.45 -20.35 5.92
N GLN A 642 -17.98 -21.15 6.84
CA GLN A 642 -18.77 -20.68 7.99
C GLN A 642 -17.89 -19.93 9.00
N GLU A 643 -16.70 -20.46 9.30
CA GLU A 643 -15.70 -19.77 10.13
C GLU A 643 -15.27 -18.42 9.52
N GLN A 644 -15.31 -18.31 8.19
CA GLN A 644 -14.90 -17.11 7.45
C GLN A 644 -16.05 -16.39 6.75
N SER A 645 -17.24 -16.40 7.37
CA SER A 645 -18.51 -15.93 6.78
C SER A 645 -18.47 -14.55 6.11
N ALA A 646 -17.61 -13.62 6.55
CA ALA A 646 -17.43 -12.31 5.91
C ALA A 646 -16.84 -12.39 4.49
N TRP A 647 -16.00 -13.40 4.20
CA TRP A 647 -15.30 -13.53 2.92
C TRP A 647 -16.18 -14.09 1.79
N VAL A 648 -17.17 -14.88 2.17
CA VAL A 648 -18.06 -15.65 1.26
C VAL A 648 -19.22 -14.80 0.73
N GLN A 649 -19.52 -13.67 1.36
CA GLN A 649 -20.61 -12.79 0.93
C GLN A 649 -20.35 -12.12 -0.43
N GLY A 650 -19.15 -12.24 -0.99
CA GLY A 650 -18.79 -11.72 -2.30
C GLY A 650 -19.21 -12.60 -3.48
N VAL A 651 -19.55 -11.98 -4.60
CA VAL A 651 -19.80 -12.66 -5.90
C VAL A 651 -18.51 -13.33 -6.38
N GLY A 652 -18.47 -14.68 -6.39
CA GLY A 652 -17.32 -15.48 -6.86
C GLY A 652 -17.44 -16.97 -6.52
N CYS A 653 -16.55 -17.80 -7.06
CA CYS A 653 -16.38 -19.20 -6.60
C CYS A 653 -15.08 -19.33 -5.83
N CYS A 654 -15.07 -20.16 -4.78
CA CYS A 654 -13.89 -20.41 -3.98
C CYS A 654 -13.34 -21.81 -4.27
N PHE A 655 -12.03 -21.91 -4.44
CA PHE A 655 -11.32 -23.17 -4.65
C PHE A 655 -10.26 -23.33 -3.57
N ARG A 656 -10.22 -24.48 -2.92
CA ARG A 656 -9.12 -24.79 -2.01
C ARG A 656 -8.04 -25.52 -2.79
N VAL A 657 -6.81 -25.00 -2.70
CA VAL A 657 -5.64 -25.52 -3.42
C VAL A 657 -4.56 -25.82 -2.40
N ILE A 658 -4.13 -27.07 -2.32
CA ILE A 658 -3.04 -27.47 -1.42
C ILE A 658 -1.77 -27.54 -2.26
N SER A 659 -0.84 -26.63 -2.04
CA SER A 659 0.46 -26.60 -2.71
C SER A 659 1.47 -27.44 -1.92
N SER A 660 2.10 -28.40 -2.59
CA SER A 660 3.20 -29.21 -2.01
C SER A 660 4.58 -28.57 -2.18
N ALA A 661 4.68 -27.50 -2.96
CA ALA A 661 5.91 -26.77 -3.23
C ALA A 661 5.73 -25.25 -2.99
N THR A 662 6.81 -24.49 -3.20
CA THR A 662 6.79 -23.01 -3.20
C THR A 662 6.11 -22.41 -4.43
N GLN A 663 5.81 -23.22 -5.44
CA GLN A 663 5.11 -22.80 -6.65
C GLN A 663 4.12 -23.89 -7.06
N CYS A 664 2.90 -23.49 -7.41
CA CYS A 664 1.90 -24.38 -7.97
C CYS A 664 1.18 -23.74 -9.16
N GLU A 665 0.65 -24.59 -10.04
CA GLU A 665 -0.16 -24.17 -11.19
C GLU A 665 -1.55 -24.81 -11.11
N VAL A 666 -2.59 -23.98 -11.26
CA VAL A 666 -3.99 -24.38 -11.24
C VAL A 666 -4.65 -23.92 -12.54
N LYS A 667 -5.29 -24.84 -13.25
CA LYS A 667 -6.11 -24.51 -14.41
C LYS A 667 -7.56 -24.33 -13.99
N PHE A 668 -8.11 -23.17 -14.30
CA PHE A 668 -9.52 -22.87 -14.09
C PHE A 668 -10.27 -22.96 -15.41
N THR A 669 -11.42 -23.60 -15.38
CA THR A 669 -12.25 -23.84 -16.56
C THR A 669 -13.65 -23.31 -16.30
N TYR A 670 -14.16 -22.46 -17.18
CA TYR A 670 -15.55 -22.04 -17.21
C TYR A 670 -16.24 -22.67 -18.41
N ARG A 671 -17.17 -23.60 -18.18
CA ARG A 671 -17.91 -24.31 -19.22
C ARG A 671 -19.35 -24.51 -18.78
N ASN A 672 -20.32 -24.29 -19.68
CA ASN A 672 -21.75 -24.50 -19.37
C ASN A 672 -22.21 -23.78 -18.09
N ARG A 673 -21.75 -22.54 -17.89
CA ARG A 673 -22.03 -21.71 -16.70
C ARG A 673 -21.50 -22.25 -15.37
N LYS A 674 -20.64 -23.26 -15.42
CA LYS A 674 -19.98 -23.89 -14.27
C LYS A 674 -18.50 -23.53 -14.30
N LEU A 675 -17.99 -23.09 -13.15
CA LEU A 675 -16.56 -22.88 -12.92
C LEU A 675 -16.00 -24.12 -12.22
N SER A 676 -14.88 -24.63 -12.71
CA SER A 676 -14.14 -25.75 -12.13
C SER A 676 -12.65 -25.43 -12.12
N ALA A 677 -11.90 -26.14 -11.29
CA ALA A 677 -10.47 -26.02 -11.18
C ALA A 677 -9.83 -27.41 -11.23
N THR A 678 -8.68 -27.53 -11.88
CA THR A 678 -7.89 -28.75 -12.01
C THR A 678 -6.43 -28.44 -11.69
N ALA A 679 -5.80 -29.29 -10.88
CA ALA A 679 -4.37 -29.20 -10.61
C ALA A 679 -3.58 -29.44 -11.91
N GLU A 680 -2.57 -28.60 -12.17
CA GLU A 680 -1.62 -28.79 -13.28
C GLU A 680 -0.22 -29.16 -12.77
N ARG A 681 0.29 -28.42 -11.77
CA ARG A 681 1.61 -28.69 -11.17
C ARG A 681 1.63 -28.45 -9.66
N SER A 682 2.27 -29.37 -8.94
CA SER A 682 2.63 -29.26 -7.52
C SER A 682 1.48 -28.85 -6.59
N CYS A 683 0.25 -29.22 -6.91
CA CYS A 683 -0.89 -28.96 -6.06
C CYS A 683 -2.00 -30.01 -6.18
N GLU A 684 -2.90 -29.98 -5.20
CA GLU A 684 -4.19 -30.65 -5.22
C GLU A 684 -5.29 -29.59 -5.14
N VAL A 685 -6.42 -29.83 -5.81
CA VAL A 685 -7.57 -28.90 -5.83
C VAL A 685 -8.79 -29.62 -5.28
N LEU A 686 -9.44 -29.00 -4.28
CA LEU A 686 -10.60 -29.55 -3.55
C LEU A 686 -11.90 -28.79 -3.84
#